data_AF-A0A2N2NY59-F1
#
_entry.id   AF-A0A2N2NY59-F1
#
_cell.length_a   1.000
_cell.length_b   1.000
_cell.length_c   1.000
_cell.angle_alpha   90.00
_cell.angle_beta   90.00
_cell.angle_gamma   90.00
#
_symmetry.space_group_name_H-M   'P 1'
#
loop_
_entity.id
_entity.type
_entity.pdbx_description
1 polymer ?
#
loop_
_entity_poly.entity_id
_entity_poly.type
_entity_poly.pdbx_seq_one_letter_code
_entity_poly.pdbx_strand_id
1 'polypeptide(L)'
;MKNRLLQLRETKKNEIILFLIVFMPFLVLLLYGRVIFWGTASLQFIPWYQFFFDSLLQGDFPLWNPYNGMGVPFIANHQSAVFYPLNWLLLIFYLLGQIEGLTIGVTLLLPLHLYIGGLGVMRILGKFETSKFSQLMGGIVFAFSGYILTRLSFISMVSTFAWLPWVIFMCLQLKPICHQGSLTKLIKLSVLLSLQLLAGHAQTSYYTILLGGVVVLFYNFDSFYTQINKIVVYISATILSIIVSAVQIFPTAEFLMASQRSTEVGYEFAVSLSLWPARLLTIMFGNFWGNPNYGRFLSGGNFWEENLYAGVFPVVTLIILFWVLVWKTRKNQIPNPQTKVITFLFVVLVFSILFSFGKFFPLFPFLYKNIPTFSLFQAPVRFLIIYFFAFSLLFGFGVDVWIFSKFNHKKTIIILVVFGTLFLFSLYGKIFQQTIPDDLINSILIGSILGLFFGFLTLFKDKYWIDLSKLKIIFGVLLIGDLLFHNFLWENFQSVNIFSSINQKQTNSEFERIFIRDKDENFLKFNVYFRPDRLQPLVDYELIPPEFIPETNLLNHRYAMINNFDPLQPEKYSIFWNWLNDLSVDEQIVINSMVGTNRIVEIDPKRLDFISEKTISAKPLVQWYGCEKYAEEKDTLASLLAFELEDSENRCIFVDNLSNKISSEELNVEPAQIKFSMSSVNTIFVDYNSDKSGWIVVRQNWFPGWKAILDAEEELIIENVDYLFQGVIVPAGKHSIEFTYKPKSFSTGLFFSIITAIFILIGRISYSMYRKSKKKQVSSTHML
;
A
#
# COMPACT_ATOMS: atom_id res chain seq x y z
N MET A 1 -34.84 26.45 -12.92
CA MET A 1 -34.56 26.01 -11.52
C MET A 1 -34.97 24.56 -11.25
N LYS A 2 -36.20 24.13 -11.62
CA LYS A 2 -36.74 22.77 -11.41
C LYS A 2 -35.88 21.62 -11.98
N ASN A 3 -35.42 21.72 -13.22
CA ASN A 3 -34.56 20.69 -13.85
C ASN A 3 -33.21 20.51 -13.15
N ARG A 4 -32.62 21.61 -12.66
CA ARG A 4 -31.36 21.58 -11.91
C ARG A 4 -31.53 20.92 -10.54
N LEU A 5 -32.65 21.15 -9.87
CA LEU A 5 -32.99 20.50 -8.60
C LEU A 5 -33.24 18.99 -8.78
N LEU A 6 -33.93 18.59 -9.85
CA LEU A 6 -34.14 17.18 -10.18
C LEU A 6 -32.81 16.45 -10.46
N GLN A 7 -31.93 17.03 -11.28
CA GLN A 7 -30.60 16.47 -11.55
C GLN A 7 -29.73 16.35 -10.29
N LEU A 8 -29.80 17.34 -9.38
CA LEU A 8 -29.10 17.27 -8.09
C LEU A 8 -29.65 16.16 -7.21
N ARG A 9 -30.98 15.97 -7.18
CA ARG A 9 -31.64 14.91 -6.41
C ARG A 9 -31.25 13.52 -6.93
N GLU A 10 -31.25 13.32 -8.25
CA GLU A 10 -30.80 12.05 -8.84
C GLU A 10 -29.32 11.76 -8.61
N THR A 11 -28.47 12.79 -8.66
CA THR A 11 -27.04 12.62 -8.37
C THR A 11 -26.85 12.12 -6.94
N LYS A 12 -27.45 12.80 -5.95
CA LYS A 12 -27.39 12.36 -4.55
C LYS A 12 -27.94 10.96 -4.34
N LYS A 13 -29.04 10.61 -5.02
CA LYS A 13 -29.61 9.26 -4.97
C LYS A 13 -28.59 8.21 -5.42
N ASN A 14 -27.91 8.43 -6.54
CA ASN A 14 -26.93 7.48 -7.06
C ASN A 14 -25.67 7.40 -6.20
N GLU A 15 -25.26 8.50 -5.56
CA GLU A 15 -24.17 8.48 -4.57
C GLU A 15 -24.53 7.59 -3.37
N ILE A 16 -25.76 7.69 -2.85
CA ILE A 16 -26.25 6.81 -1.78
C ILE A 16 -26.33 5.35 -2.25
N ILE A 17 -26.81 5.10 -3.47
CA ILE A 17 -26.87 3.74 -4.03
C ILE A 17 -25.46 3.14 -4.13
N LEU A 18 -24.47 3.91 -4.61
CA LEU A 18 -23.09 3.45 -4.65
C LEU A 18 -22.56 3.12 -3.25
N PHE A 19 -22.82 3.99 -2.26
CA PHE A 19 -22.44 3.75 -0.87
C PHE A 19 -23.01 2.41 -0.37
N LEU A 20 -24.32 2.19 -0.53
CA LEU A 20 -24.97 0.95 -0.09
C LEU A 20 -24.40 -0.29 -0.80
N ILE A 21 -24.20 -0.23 -2.12
CA ILE A 21 -23.64 -1.35 -2.89
C ILE A 21 -22.22 -1.68 -2.43
N VAL A 22 -21.37 -0.68 -2.23
CA VAL A 22 -19.96 -0.87 -1.86
C VAL A 22 -19.83 -1.38 -0.42
N PHE A 23 -20.63 -0.88 0.52
CA PHE A 23 -20.55 -1.28 1.92
C PHE A 23 -21.21 -2.63 2.20
N MET A 24 -22.24 -3.02 1.44
CA MET A 24 -23.06 -4.20 1.76
C MET A 24 -22.26 -5.51 1.91
N PRO A 25 -21.32 -5.88 1.01
CA PRO A 25 -20.51 -7.10 1.17
C PRO A 25 -19.72 -7.13 2.49
N PHE A 26 -19.16 -5.98 2.89
CA PHE A 26 -18.38 -5.84 4.11
C PHE A 26 -19.26 -5.85 5.36
N LEU A 27 -20.43 -5.21 5.31
CA LEU A 27 -21.39 -5.26 6.41
C LEU A 27 -21.91 -6.69 6.64
N VAL A 28 -22.15 -7.45 5.57
CA VAL A 28 -22.50 -8.87 5.68
C VAL A 28 -21.40 -9.66 6.38
N LEU A 29 -20.13 -9.46 5.99
CA LEU A 29 -18.98 -10.10 6.66
C LEU A 29 -18.92 -9.77 8.16
N LEU A 30 -19.07 -8.49 8.50
CA LEU A 30 -19.06 -8.03 9.89
C LEU A 30 -20.22 -8.60 10.71
N LEU A 31 -21.41 -8.77 10.12
CA LEU A 31 -22.54 -9.44 10.79
C LEU A 31 -22.24 -10.91 11.13
N TYR A 32 -21.39 -11.57 10.35
CA TYR A 32 -20.87 -12.92 10.66
C TYR A 32 -19.61 -12.90 11.55
N GLY A 33 -19.27 -11.74 12.12
CA GLY A 33 -18.07 -11.58 12.95
C GLY A 33 -16.76 -11.73 12.17
N ARG A 34 -16.76 -11.49 10.85
CA ARG A 34 -15.57 -11.63 10.00
C ARG A 34 -14.94 -10.29 9.69
N VAL A 35 -13.62 -10.21 9.84
CA VAL A 35 -12.78 -9.02 9.59
C VAL A 35 -11.67 -9.34 8.60
N ILE A 36 -11.13 -8.33 7.92
CA ILE A 36 -10.00 -8.50 7.00
C ILE A 36 -8.81 -9.07 7.77
N PHE A 37 -8.19 -10.10 7.19
CA PHE A 37 -7.18 -10.87 7.90
C PHE A 37 -5.98 -11.23 7.01
N TRP A 38 -6.19 -11.86 5.86
CA TRP A 38 -5.11 -12.52 5.11
C TRP A 38 -4.01 -11.55 4.64
N GLY A 39 -2.75 -11.99 4.67
CA GLY A 39 -1.60 -11.31 4.10
C GLY A 39 -1.13 -10.11 4.92
N THR A 40 -0.71 -9.03 4.23
CA THR A 40 -0.16 -7.82 4.86
C THR A 40 -1.11 -7.10 5.80
N ALA A 41 -2.43 -7.37 5.72
CA ALA A 41 -3.40 -6.84 6.67
C ALA A 41 -3.07 -7.25 8.12
N SER A 42 -2.94 -8.55 8.39
CA SER A 42 -2.57 -9.07 9.72
C SER A 42 -1.06 -9.09 9.95
N LEU A 43 -0.25 -9.29 8.90
CA LEU A 43 1.21 -9.30 9.04
C LEU A 43 1.77 -7.92 9.40
N GLN A 44 1.26 -6.83 8.82
CA GLN A 44 1.91 -5.52 8.93
C GLN A 44 0.96 -4.42 9.40
N PHE A 45 -0.14 -4.18 8.68
CA PHE A 45 -0.95 -2.98 8.89
C PHE A 45 -1.67 -2.96 10.25
N ILE A 46 -2.33 -4.05 10.64
CA ILE A 46 -3.02 -4.14 11.93
C ILE A 46 -2.02 -4.01 13.10
N PRO A 47 -0.89 -4.76 13.13
CA PRO A 47 0.13 -4.59 14.15
C PRO A 47 0.71 -3.17 14.22
N TRP A 48 1.00 -2.56 13.07
CA TRP A 48 1.51 -1.18 13.02
C TRP A 48 0.51 -0.16 13.57
N TYR A 49 -0.78 -0.29 13.24
CA TYR A 49 -1.80 0.63 13.77
C TYR A 49 -1.99 0.44 15.28
N GLN A 50 -1.98 -0.81 15.77
CA GLN A 50 -2.04 -1.06 17.21
C GLN A 50 -0.82 -0.47 17.93
N PHE A 51 0.39 -0.78 17.45
CA PHE A 51 1.64 -0.23 17.99
C PHE A 51 1.60 1.30 18.04
N PHE A 52 1.17 1.93 16.95
CA PHE A 52 1.04 3.39 16.89
C PHE A 52 0.05 3.93 17.92
N PHE A 53 -1.16 3.37 18.02
CA PHE A 53 -2.17 3.88 18.94
C PHE A 53 -1.83 3.62 20.40
N ASP A 54 -1.22 2.48 20.73
CA ASP A 54 -0.76 2.23 22.08
C ASP A 54 0.32 3.20 22.51
N SER A 55 1.35 3.42 21.68
CA SER A 55 2.39 4.40 21.97
C SER A 55 1.78 5.79 22.15
N LEU A 56 0.86 6.18 21.27
CA LEU A 56 0.17 7.47 21.35
C LEU A 56 -0.62 7.63 22.66
N LEU A 57 -1.34 6.59 23.10
CA LEU A 57 -2.10 6.62 24.35
C LEU A 57 -1.20 6.60 25.60
N GLN A 58 0.02 6.09 25.47
CA GLN A 58 1.06 6.16 26.51
C GLN A 58 1.76 7.52 26.56
N GLY A 59 1.45 8.44 25.65
CA GLY A 59 2.04 9.79 25.58
C GLY A 59 3.24 9.91 24.63
N ASP A 60 3.54 8.85 23.88
CA ASP A 60 4.67 8.78 22.97
C ASP A 60 4.25 8.82 21.50
N PHE A 61 4.99 9.57 20.68
CA PHE A 61 4.86 9.49 19.23
C PHE A 61 5.97 8.58 18.68
N PRO A 62 5.68 7.34 18.23
CA PRO A 62 6.70 6.29 18.08
C PRO A 62 7.53 6.50 16.80
N LEU A 63 8.60 7.29 16.84
CA LEU A 63 9.50 7.51 15.70
C LEU A 63 10.36 6.27 15.42
N TRP A 64 10.65 5.49 16.45
CA TRP A 64 11.45 4.27 16.42
C TRP A 64 10.61 3.04 16.80
N ASN A 65 10.85 1.92 16.14
CA ASN A 65 10.34 0.61 16.52
C ASN A 65 11.51 -0.25 17.04
N PRO A 66 11.66 -0.45 18.37
CA PRO A 66 12.74 -1.24 18.95
C PRO A 66 12.52 -2.76 18.84
N TYR A 67 11.33 -3.21 18.42
CA TYR A 67 10.92 -4.60 18.48
C TYR A 67 11.21 -5.40 17.21
N ASN A 68 11.47 -4.76 16.07
CA ASN A 68 11.77 -5.46 14.82
C ASN A 68 13.16 -5.10 14.31
N GLY A 69 13.89 -6.08 13.79
CA GLY A 69 15.19 -5.85 13.16
C GLY A 69 16.23 -5.24 14.09
N MET A 70 16.14 -5.47 15.41
CA MET A 70 16.95 -4.81 16.44
C MET A 70 16.83 -3.27 16.43
N GLY A 71 15.73 -2.72 15.90
CA GLY A 71 15.48 -1.29 15.83
C GLY A 71 15.38 -0.79 14.40
N VAL A 72 14.25 -0.16 14.05
CA VAL A 72 14.03 0.47 12.74
C VAL A 72 13.23 1.78 12.83
N PRO A 73 13.45 2.74 11.91
CA PRO A 73 12.61 3.95 11.79
C PRO A 73 11.16 3.61 11.45
N PHE A 74 10.23 3.80 12.38
CA PHE A 74 8.83 3.41 12.20
C PHE A 74 8.04 4.40 11.33
N ILE A 75 7.99 5.67 11.76
CA ILE A 75 7.20 6.71 11.06
C ILE A 75 7.79 7.06 9.69
N ALA A 76 9.09 6.87 9.54
CA ALA A 76 9.77 7.00 8.25
C ALA A 76 9.32 5.94 7.24
N ASN A 77 8.80 4.78 7.69
CA ASN A 77 8.18 3.84 6.77
C ASN A 77 6.91 4.47 6.16
N HIS A 78 6.95 4.66 4.84
CA HIS A 78 5.86 5.23 4.05
C HIS A 78 4.53 4.49 4.23
N GLN A 79 4.58 3.16 4.35
CA GLN A 79 3.40 2.29 4.39
C GLN A 79 2.65 2.36 5.73
N SER A 80 3.32 2.81 6.81
CA SER A 80 2.66 3.05 8.11
C SER A 80 1.50 4.04 7.98
N ALA A 81 1.61 5.00 7.05
CA ALA A 81 0.57 5.96 6.68
C ALA A 81 -0.09 6.66 7.89
N VAL A 82 0.65 6.91 8.96
CA VAL A 82 0.12 7.51 10.20
C VAL A 82 -0.39 8.94 10.00
N PHE A 83 0.18 9.67 9.05
CA PHE A 83 -0.24 11.04 8.72
C PHE A 83 -1.40 11.09 7.73
N TYR A 84 -1.89 9.92 7.27
CA TYR A 84 -3.06 9.87 6.41
C TYR A 84 -4.34 10.12 7.21
N PRO A 85 -5.11 11.19 6.93
CA PRO A 85 -6.21 11.60 7.80
C PRO A 85 -7.33 10.55 7.99
N LEU A 86 -7.59 9.69 6.99
CA LEU A 86 -8.65 8.68 7.15
C LEU A 86 -8.24 7.52 8.05
N ASN A 87 -6.94 7.27 8.25
CA ASN A 87 -6.47 6.27 9.22
C ASN A 87 -6.77 6.67 10.67
N TRP A 88 -6.91 7.97 10.96
CA TRP A 88 -7.29 8.43 12.30
C TRP A 88 -8.72 8.09 12.69
N LEU A 89 -9.58 7.69 11.73
CA LEU A 89 -10.89 7.11 12.06
C LEU A 89 -10.74 5.80 12.82
N LEU A 90 -9.63 5.06 12.61
CA LEU A 90 -9.36 3.80 13.28
C LEU A 90 -9.16 3.99 14.78
N LEU A 91 -8.66 5.14 15.24
CA LEU A 91 -8.53 5.45 16.67
C LEU A 91 -9.88 5.37 17.39
N ILE A 92 -10.96 5.82 16.76
CA ILE A 92 -12.32 5.75 17.34
C ILE A 92 -12.69 4.29 17.60
N PHE A 93 -12.44 3.41 16.63
CA PHE A 93 -12.73 2.00 16.79
C PHE A 93 -11.80 1.32 17.80
N TYR A 94 -10.52 1.70 17.82
CA TYR A 94 -9.54 1.22 18.79
C TYR A 94 -9.94 1.56 20.22
N LEU A 95 -10.41 2.79 20.46
CA LEU A 95 -10.89 3.19 21.78
C LEU A 95 -12.18 2.46 22.22
N LEU A 96 -13.00 2.00 21.28
CA LEU A 96 -14.26 1.31 21.56
C LEU A 96 -14.10 -0.19 21.83
N GLY A 97 -13.10 -0.83 21.23
CA GLY A 97 -12.97 -2.29 21.27
C GLY A 97 -11.54 -2.82 21.16
N GLN A 98 -10.53 -1.97 21.43
CA GLN A 98 -9.10 -2.30 21.28
C GLN A 98 -8.82 -2.96 19.92
N ILE A 99 -8.10 -4.08 19.89
CA ILE A 99 -7.72 -4.77 18.66
C ILE A 99 -8.94 -5.28 17.86
N GLU A 100 -9.99 -5.78 18.52
CA GLU A 100 -11.23 -6.20 17.84
C GLU A 100 -11.89 -5.00 17.15
N GLY A 101 -11.99 -3.87 17.87
CA GLY A 101 -12.48 -2.62 17.32
C GLY A 101 -11.64 -2.17 16.13
N LEU A 102 -10.32 -2.14 16.26
CA LEU A 102 -9.39 -1.74 15.20
C LEU A 102 -9.58 -2.57 13.93
N THR A 103 -9.67 -3.90 14.02
CA THR A 103 -9.85 -4.77 12.84
C THR A 103 -11.20 -4.56 12.15
N ILE A 104 -12.27 -4.28 12.91
CA ILE A 104 -13.56 -3.83 12.36
C ILE A 104 -13.39 -2.47 11.65
N GLY A 105 -12.69 -1.52 12.28
CA GLY A 105 -12.40 -0.21 11.71
C GLY A 105 -11.65 -0.30 10.38
N VAL A 106 -10.59 -1.12 10.32
CA VAL A 106 -9.82 -1.38 9.11
C VAL A 106 -10.70 -2.02 8.04
N THR A 107 -11.54 -2.98 8.41
CA THR A 107 -12.50 -3.62 7.51
C THR A 107 -13.50 -2.61 6.91
N LEU A 108 -13.95 -1.62 7.68
CA LEU A 108 -14.84 -0.54 7.21
C LEU A 108 -14.12 0.57 6.44
N LEU A 109 -12.82 0.74 6.66
CA LEU A 109 -12.00 1.69 5.94
C LEU A 109 -11.84 1.29 4.46
N LEU A 110 -11.84 -0.01 4.15
CA LEU A 110 -11.77 -0.53 2.77
C LEU A 110 -12.95 -0.06 1.89
N PRO A 111 -14.23 -0.34 2.20
CA PRO A 111 -15.36 0.13 1.40
C PRO A 111 -15.46 1.66 1.36
N LEU A 112 -15.00 2.38 2.38
CA LEU A 112 -14.92 3.84 2.34
C LEU A 112 -14.04 4.32 1.17
N HIS A 113 -12.86 3.71 0.99
CA HIS A 113 -11.96 4.04 -0.11
C HIS A 113 -12.49 3.62 -1.48
N LEU A 114 -13.10 2.43 -1.57
CA LEU A 114 -13.78 1.99 -2.80
C LEU A 114 -14.88 2.97 -3.21
N TYR A 115 -15.67 3.45 -2.24
CA TYR A 115 -16.70 4.45 -2.44
C TYR A 115 -16.13 5.79 -2.91
N ILE A 116 -15.06 6.29 -2.26
CA ILE A 116 -14.37 7.53 -2.67
C ILE A 116 -13.90 7.42 -4.11
N GLY A 117 -13.24 6.32 -4.49
CA GLY A 117 -12.77 6.10 -5.86
C GLY A 117 -13.91 6.05 -6.88
N GLY A 118 -14.94 5.25 -6.60
CA GLY A 118 -16.12 5.14 -7.47
C GLY A 118 -16.86 6.47 -7.67
N LEU A 119 -16.96 7.30 -6.62
CA LEU A 119 -17.49 8.65 -6.72
C LEU A 119 -16.65 9.52 -7.66
N GLY A 120 -15.32 9.45 -7.58
CA GLY A 120 -14.44 10.22 -8.46
C GLY A 120 -14.67 9.88 -9.94
N VAL A 121 -14.86 8.60 -10.26
CA VAL A 121 -15.25 8.14 -11.61
C VAL A 121 -16.61 8.71 -12.03
N MET A 122 -17.61 8.67 -11.14
CA MET A 122 -18.92 9.29 -11.41
C MET A 122 -18.79 10.79 -11.72
N ARG A 123 -17.91 11.51 -11.02
CA ARG A 123 -17.69 12.95 -11.27
C ARG A 123 -17.00 13.21 -12.61
N ILE A 124 -16.06 12.36 -13.04
CA ILE A 124 -15.44 12.45 -14.37
C ILE A 124 -16.49 12.21 -15.44
N LEU A 125 -17.25 11.11 -15.36
CA LEU A 125 -18.29 10.77 -16.34
C LEU A 125 -19.36 11.87 -16.41
N GLY A 126 -19.73 12.45 -15.26
CA GLY A 126 -20.67 13.57 -15.19
C GLY A 126 -20.16 14.87 -15.81
N LYS A 127 -18.83 15.11 -15.81
CA LYS A 127 -18.23 16.25 -16.53
C LYS A 127 -18.47 16.15 -18.05
N PHE A 128 -18.57 14.94 -18.57
CA PHE A 128 -18.83 14.68 -19.98
C PHE A 128 -20.32 14.44 -20.29
N GLU A 129 -21.22 14.84 -19.39
CA GLU A 129 -22.68 14.86 -19.59
C GLU A 129 -23.30 13.48 -19.88
N THR A 130 -22.64 12.40 -19.48
CA THR A 130 -23.20 11.04 -19.55
C THR A 130 -24.42 10.89 -18.63
N SER A 131 -25.28 9.90 -18.88
CA SER A 131 -26.44 9.61 -18.04
C SER A 131 -26.06 9.23 -16.61
N LYS A 132 -26.97 9.48 -15.66
CA LYS A 132 -26.77 9.14 -14.24
C LYS A 132 -26.56 7.65 -13.99
N PHE A 133 -27.18 6.80 -14.82
CA PHE A 133 -26.97 5.36 -14.78
C PHE A 133 -25.56 5.00 -15.25
N SER A 134 -25.09 5.56 -16.38
CA SER A 134 -23.72 5.39 -16.87
C SER A 134 -22.68 5.79 -15.82
N GLN A 135 -22.87 6.94 -15.17
CA GLN A 135 -22.01 7.40 -14.07
C GLN A 135 -21.92 6.35 -12.96
N LEU A 136 -23.06 5.86 -12.47
CA LEU A 136 -23.12 4.85 -11.41
C LEU A 136 -22.45 3.52 -11.83
N MET A 137 -22.72 3.05 -13.05
CA MET A 137 -22.15 1.80 -13.57
C MET A 137 -20.61 1.89 -13.70
N GLY A 138 -20.08 3.01 -14.19
CA GLY A 138 -18.64 3.25 -14.23
C GLY A 138 -18.01 3.27 -12.84
N GLY A 139 -18.67 3.91 -11.87
CA GLY A 139 -18.23 3.91 -10.47
C GLY A 139 -18.20 2.51 -9.83
N ILE A 140 -19.19 1.67 -10.12
CA ILE A 140 -19.25 0.27 -9.63
C ILE A 140 -18.11 -0.57 -10.24
N VAL A 141 -17.87 -0.47 -11.55
CA VAL A 141 -16.77 -1.23 -12.20
C VAL A 141 -15.41 -0.83 -11.66
N PHE A 142 -15.21 0.45 -11.34
CA PHE A 142 -13.99 0.90 -10.68
C PHE A 142 -13.85 0.30 -9.27
N ALA A 143 -14.90 0.43 -8.45
CA ALA A 143 -14.91 -0.02 -7.06
C ALA A 143 -14.78 -1.53 -6.91
N PHE A 144 -15.32 -2.31 -7.86
CA PHE A 144 -15.27 -3.77 -7.85
C PHE A 144 -14.36 -4.37 -8.92
N SER A 145 -13.36 -3.58 -9.35
CA SER A 145 -12.35 -4.04 -10.31
C SER A 145 -11.47 -5.15 -9.73
N GLY A 146 -10.99 -6.04 -10.62
CA GLY A 146 -10.07 -7.11 -10.24
C GLY A 146 -8.81 -6.60 -9.55
N TYR A 147 -8.30 -5.42 -9.96
CA TYR A 147 -7.10 -4.84 -9.35
C TYR A 147 -7.28 -4.53 -7.86
N ILE A 148 -8.39 -3.91 -7.47
CA ILE A 148 -8.54 -3.45 -6.07
C ILE A 148 -9.14 -4.52 -5.16
N LEU A 149 -10.14 -5.29 -5.59
CA LEU A 149 -10.80 -6.27 -4.73
C LEU A 149 -9.90 -7.46 -4.38
N THR A 150 -8.96 -7.79 -5.27
CA THR A 150 -7.96 -8.82 -4.96
C THR A 150 -6.81 -8.31 -4.09
N ARG A 151 -6.68 -6.98 -3.94
CA ARG A 151 -5.65 -6.31 -3.12
C ARG A 151 -6.21 -5.71 -1.83
N LEU A 152 -7.38 -6.15 -1.35
CA LEU A 152 -7.97 -5.61 -0.12
C LEU A 152 -7.05 -5.70 1.11
N SER A 153 -6.14 -6.69 1.14
CA SER A 153 -5.14 -6.82 2.20
C SER A 153 -4.01 -5.77 2.13
N PHE A 154 -3.78 -5.15 0.97
CA PHE A 154 -2.78 -4.11 0.77
C PHE A 154 -3.40 -2.72 1.00
N ILE A 155 -3.70 -2.41 2.26
CA ILE A 155 -4.52 -1.26 2.68
C ILE A 155 -3.98 0.08 2.13
N SER A 156 -2.66 0.28 2.13
CA SER A 156 -2.05 1.50 1.56
C SER A 156 -2.29 1.65 0.05
N MET A 157 -2.23 0.55 -0.72
CA MET A 157 -2.52 0.55 -2.15
C MET A 157 -3.98 0.91 -2.44
N VAL A 158 -4.91 0.30 -1.70
CA VAL A 158 -6.36 0.58 -1.77
C VAL A 158 -6.61 2.07 -1.47
N SER A 159 -6.02 2.57 -0.39
CA SER A 159 -6.18 3.95 0.07
C SER A 159 -5.63 4.97 -0.92
N THR A 160 -4.45 4.70 -1.49
CA THR A 160 -3.82 5.57 -2.50
C THR A 160 -4.59 5.54 -3.84
N PHE A 161 -5.08 4.38 -4.29
CA PHE A 161 -5.81 4.25 -5.56
C PHE A 161 -7.15 5.00 -5.55
N ALA A 162 -7.83 5.07 -4.40
CA ALA A 162 -9.11 5.79 -4.25
C ALA A 162 -9.04 7.27 -4.68
N TRP A 163 -7.87 7.90 -4.57
CA TRP A 163 -7.67 9.31 -4.93
C TRP A 163 -7.39 9.54 -6.41
N LEU A 164 -6.98 8.51 -7.16
CA LEU A 164 -6.60 8.63 -8.58
C LEU A 164 -7.71 9.27 -9.43
N PRO A 165 -8.99 8.85 -9.35
CA PRO A 165 -10.05 9.49 -10.12
C PRO A 165 -10.27 10.97 -9.75
N TRP A 166 -10.07 11.34 -8.49
CA TRP A 166 -10.22 12.74 -8.05
C TRP A 166 -9.09 13.64 -8.53
N VAL A 167 -7.86 13.13 -8.52
CA VAL A 167 -6.69 13.83 -9.08
C VAL A 167 -6.92 14.08 -10.58
N ILE A 168 -7.29 13.05 -11.35
CA ILE A 168 -7.58 13.19 -12.78
C ILE A 168 -8.77 14.13 -13.03
N PHE A 169 -9.84 14.04 -12.23
CA PHE A 169 -10.97 14.97 -12.31
C PHE A 169 -10.53 16.42 -12.14
N MET A 170 -9.58 16.70 -11.26
CA MET A 170 -9.02 18.04 -11.06
C MET A 170 -8.08 18.46 -12.19
N CYS A 171 -7.24 17.56 -12.72
CA CYS A 171 -6.41 17.80 -13.91
C CYS A 171 -7.26 18.25 -15.11
N LEU A 172 -8.39 17.60 -15.35
CA LEU A 172 -9.36 17.96 -16.40
C LEU A 172 -10.00 19.35 -16.20
N GLN A 173 -9.76 20.03 -15.08
CA GLN A 173 -10.34 21.32 -14.73
C GLN A 173 -9.29 22.41 -14.48
N LEU A 174 -8.00 22.12 -14.71
CA LEU A 174 -6.96 23.11 -14.59
C LEU A 174 -7.16 24.22 -15.61
N LYS A 175 -6.78 25.43 -15.20
CA LYS A 175 -6.83 26.64 -16.00
C LYS A 175 -5.46 27.31 -15.97
N PRO A 176 -5.07 28.04 -17.03
CA PRO A 176 -3.85 28.84 -17.00
C PRO A 176 -3.85 29.81 -15.80
N ILE A 177 -2.66 30.17 -15.31
CA ILE A 177 -2.47 30.85 -14.01
C ILE A 177 -3.21 32.19 -13.91
N CYS A 178 -3.31 32.92 -15.03
CA CYS A 178 -3.96 34.23 -15.12
C CYS A 178 -5.49 34.16 -15.06
N HIS A 179 -6.10 32.96 -15.18
CA HIS A 179 -7.55 32.83 -15.16
C HIS A 179 -8.11 32.80 -13.74
N GLN A 180 -9.27 33.44 -13.57
CA GLN A 180 -10.01 33.42 -12.31
C GLN A 180 -10.29 31.98 -11.84
N GLY A 181 -9.88 31.70 -10.61
CA GLY A 181 -10.07 30.40 -9.96
C GLY A 181 -8.93 29.39 -10.18
N SER A 182 -7.86 29.74 -10.91
CA SER A 182 -6.68 28.87 -11.08
C SER A 182 -6.04 28.49 -9.75
N LEU A 183 -5.80 29.45 -8.85
CA LEU A 183 -5.27 29.19 -7.51
C LEU A 183 -6.12 28.19 -6.70
N THR A 184 -7.45 28.30 -6.78
CA THR A 184 -8.34 27.34 -6.10
C THR A 184 -8.22 25.93 -6.69
N LYS A 185 -7.98 25.81 -7.99
CA LYS A 185 -7.77 24.50 -8.65
C LYS A 185 -6.42 23.91 -8.28
N LEU A 186 -5.37 24.74 -8.24
CA LEU A 186 -4.03 24.39 -7.76
C LEU A 186 -4.12 23.84 -6.33
N ILE A 187 -4.65 24.62 -5.38
CA ILE A 187 -4.76 24.19 -3.97
C ILE A 187 -5.54 22.89 -3.82
N LYS A 188 -6.67 22.74 -4.53
CA LYS A 188 -7.47 21.49 -4.47
C LYS A 188 -6.70 20.29 -5.03
N LEU A 189 -5.97 20.48 -6.13
CA LEU A 189 -5.14 19.42 -6.69
C LEU A 189 -4.00 19.07 -5.73
N SER A 190 -3.35 20.06 -5.13
CA SER A 190 -2.29 19.84 -4.12
C SER A 190 -2.82 19.05 -2.93
N VAL A 191 -3.99 19.40 -2.38
CA VAL A 191 -4.59 18.67 -1.26
C VAL A 191 -4.89 17.22 -1.63
N LEU A 192 -5.45 16.95 -2.82
CA LEU A 192 -5.72 15.59 -3.27
C LEU A 192 -4.44 14.78 -3.47
N LEU A 193 -3.41 15.38 -4.05
CA LEU A 193 -2.10 14.75 -4.20
C LEU A 193 -1.44 14.51 -2.83
N SER A 194 -1.54 15.44 -1.88
CA SER A 194 -1.03 15.23 -0.51
C SER A 194 -1.77 14.10 0.20
N LEU A 195 -3.10 14.02 0.09
CA LEU A 195 -3.85 12.89 0.63
C LEU A 195 -3.40 11.56 0.03
N GLN A 196 -3.10 11.55 -1.27
CA GLN A 196 -2.59 10.38 -1.95
C GLN A 196 -1.16 10.02 -1.51
N LEU A 197 -0.26 11.00 -1.41
CA LEU A 197 1.13 10.82 -0.96
C LEU A 197 1.20 10.36 0.50
N LEU A 198 0.28 10.79 1.36
CA LEU A 198 0.21 10.37 2.76
C LEU A 198 -0.41 8.97 2.94
N ALA A 199 -1.16 8.46 1.95
CA ALA A 199 -1.84 7.16 2.03
C ALA A 199 -0.91 5.93 1.92
N GLY A 200 0.41 6.15 1.81
CA GLY A 200 1.44 5.13 2.05
C GLY A 200 1.79 4.20 0.90
N HIS A 201 1.47 4.55 -0.36
CA HIS A 201 1.98 3.80 -1.51
C HIS A 201 2.58 4.72 -2.60
N ALA A 202 3.91 4.88 -2.56
CA ALA A 202 4.65 5.77 -3.46
C ALA A 202 4.48 5.42 -4.95
N GLN A 203 4.56 4.14 -5.32
CA GLN A 203 4.45 3.69 -6.71
C GLN A 203 3.08 4.04 -7.33
N THR A 204 1.98 3.88 -6.58
CA THR A 204 0.63 4.27 -7.04
C THR A 204 0.48 5.79 -7.18
N SER A 205 1.07 6.55 -6.26
CA SER A 205 1.09 8.01 -6.33
C SER A 205 1.84 8.49 -7.58
N TYR A 206 3.00 7.88 -7.85
CA TYR A 206 3.79 8.15 -9.05
C TYR A 206 3.00 7.89 -10.34
N TYR A 207 2.32 6.75 -10.47
CA TYR A 207 1.47 6.45 -11.64
C TYR A 207 0.32 7.47 -11.81
N THR A 208 -0.26 7.92 -10.70
CA THR A 208 -1.31 8.96 -10.74
C THR A 208 -0.74 10.30 -11.21
N ILE A 209 0.43 10.70 -10.72
CA ILE A 209 1.09 11.95 -11.11
C ILE A 209 1.52 11.89 -12.59
N LEU A 210 2.01 10.75 -13.06
CA LEU A 210 2.36 10.58 -14.47
C LEU A 210 1.12 10.70 -15.36
N LEU A 211 0.05 9.98 -15.04
CA LEU A 211 -1.21 10.05 -15.77
C LEU A 211 -1.83 11.45 -15.73
N GLY A 212 -1.77 12.12 -14.57
CA GLY A 212 -2.22 13.50 -14.40
C GLY A 212 -1.46 14.47 -15.31
N GLY A 213 -0.14 14.31 -15.42
CA GLY A 213 0.70 15.08 -16.35
C GLY A 213 0.30 14.85 -17.80
N VAL A 214 0.14 13.59 -18.22
CA VAL A 214 -0.32 13.22 -19.57
C VAL A 214 -1.70 13.83 -19.86
N VAL A 215 -2.65 13.73 -18.92
CA VAL A 215 -3.99 14.33 -19.08
C VAL A 215 -3.89 15.84 -19.23
N VAL A 216 -3.08 16.52 -18.41
CA VAL A 216 -2.89 17.96 -18.54
C VAL A 216 -2.33 18.28 -19.91
N LEU A 217 -1.28 17.58 -20.36
CA LEU A 217 -0.59 17.80 -21.65
C LEU A 217 -1.52 17.73 -22.87
N PHE A 218 -2.41 16.73 -22.92
CA PHE A 218 -3.21 16.45 -24.13
C PHE A 218 -4.65 16.97 -24.07
N TYR A 219 -5.22 17.19 -22.90
CA TYR A 219 -6.64 17.56 -22.77
C TYR A 219 -6.89 19.05 -23.01
N ASN A 220 -7.79 19.35 -23.95
CA ASN A 220 -8.14 20.71 -24.40
C ASN A 220 -6.89 21.54 -24.73
N PHE A 221 -6.03 21.01 -25.60
CA PHE A 221 -4.90 21.74 -26.16
C PHE A 221 -5.42 22.82 -27.10
N ASP A 222 -5.37 24.08 -26.64
CA ASP A 222 -5.82 25.25 -27.42
C ASP A 222 -4.62 25.99 -28.04
N SER A 223 -3.59 26.27 -27.25
CA SER A 223 -2.34 26.90 -27.71
C SER A 223 -1.15 26.45 -26.86
N PHE A 224 0.06 26.53 -27.42
CA PHE A 224 1.29 26.17 -26.69
C PHE A 224 1.45 26.95 -25.37
N TYR A 225 1.18 28.27 -25.39
CA TYR A 225 1.27 29.11 -24.21
C TYR A 225 0.24 28.76 -23.12
N THR A 226 -1.02 28.49 -23.49
CA THR A 226 -2.03 28.06 -22.51
C THR A 226 -1.67 26.71 -21.91
N GLN A 227 -1.08 25.83 -22.71
CA GLN A 227 -0.67 24.51 -22.29
C GLN A 227 0.51 24.55 -21.32
N ILE A 228 1.56 25.33 -21.62
CA ILE A 228 2.67 25.57 -20.69
C ILE A 228 2.15 26.08 -19.34
N ASN A 229 1.24 27.06 -19.35
CA ASN A 229 0.71 27.59 -18.11
C ASN A 229 -0.06 26.55 -17.29
N LYS A 230 -0.82 25.64 -17.93
CA LYS A 230 -1.46 24.52 -17.22
C LYS A 230 -0.43 23.56 -16.62
N ILE A 231 0.66 23.28 -17.35
CA ILE A 231 1.78 22.45 -16.88
C ILE A 231 2.46 23.11 -15.68
N VAL A 232 2.72 24.42 -15.72
CA VAL A 232 3.27 25.16 -14.57
C VAL A 232 2.35 25.03 -13.36
N VAL A 233 1.05 25.25 -13.53
CA VAL A 233 0.07 25.07 -12.43
C VAL A 233 0.08 23.64 -11.89
N TYR A 234 0.20 22.64 -12.76
CA TYR A 234 0.29 21.23 -12.38
C TYR A 234 1.57 20.91 -11.59
N ILE A 235 2.72 21.37 -12.07
CA ILE A 235 4.02 21.21 -11.40
C ILE A 235 4.00 21.93 -10.06
N SER A 236 3.52 23.17 -10.00
CA SER A 236 3.36 23.91 -8.75
C SER A 236 2.43 23.19 -7.78
N ALA A 237 1.34 22.60 -8.27
CA ALA A 237 0.44 21.82 -7.41
C ALA A 237 1.13 20.57 -6.84
N THR A 238 1.96 19.91 -7.65
CA THR A 238 2.72 18.71 -7.27
C THR A 238 3.81 19.05 -6.25
N ILE A 239 4.59 20.11 -6.48
CA ILE A 239 5.59 20.61 -5.53
C ILE A 239 4.93 20.98 -4.21
N LEU A 240 3.83 21.77 -4.26
CA LEU A 240 3.09 22.14 -3.06
C LEU A 240 2.57 20.89 -2.32
N SER A 241 2.16 19.85 -3.05
CA SER A 241 1.69 18.61 -2.43
C SER A 241 2.79 17.90 -1.64
N ILE A 242 4.03 17.87 -2.17
CA ILE A 242 5.21 17.29 -1.52
C ILE A 242 5.54 18.06 -0.24
N ILE A 243 5.49 19.40 -0.28
CA ILE A 243 5.75 20.26 0.88
C ILE A 243 4.68 20.06 1.97
N VAL A 244 3.41 19.97 1.60
CA VAL A 244 2.30 19.70 2.54
C VAL A 244 2.45 18.32 3.19
N SER A 245 2.98 17.33 2.45
CA SER A 245 3.25 15.99 2.97
C SER A 245 4.68 15.80 3.49
N ALA A 246 5.46 16.88 3.69
CA ALA A 246 6.89 16.78 4.01
C ALA A 246 7.15 16.03 5.32
N VAL A 247 6.21 16.08 6.28
CA VAL A 247 6.26 15.33 7.54
C VAL A 247 6.42 13.82 7.34
N GLN A 248 5.88 13.28 6.25
CA GLN A 248 6.07 11.88 5.85
C GLN A 248 7.23 11.77 4.84
N ILE A 249 7.25 12.61 3.81
CA ILE A 249 8.16 12.44 2.65
C ILE A 249 9.63 12.60 3.04
N PHE A 250 9.98 13.55 3.91
CA PHE A 250 11.38 13.80 4.27
C PHE A 250 12.00 12.66 5.08
N PRO A 251 11.39 12.16 6.18
CA PRO A 251 11.93 11.00 6.87
C PRO A 251 11.90 9.74 6.00
N THR A 252 10.87 9.57 5.16
CA THR A 252 10.84 8.46 4.18
C THR A 252 12.02 8.54 3.20
N ALA A 253 12.38 9.74 2.73
CA ALA A 253 13.49 9.93 1.80
C ALA A 253 14.84 9.64 2.47
N GLU A 254 15.05 10.11 3.70
CA GLU A 254 16.24 9.77 4.51
C GLU A 254 16.35 8.25 4.70
N PHE A 255 15.25 7.59 5.05
CA PHE A 255 15.24 6.14 5.24
C PHE A 255 15.48 5.39 3.94
N LEU A 256 14.86 5.80 2.83
CA LEU A 256 15.08 5.18 1.52
C LEU A 256 16.55 5.29 1.07
N MET A 257 17.18 6.44 1.30
CA MET A 257 18.60 6.65 0.98
C MET A 257 19.54 5.77 1.82
N ALA A 258 19.14 5.44 3.05
CA ALA A 258 19.90 4.57 3.97
C ALA A 258 19.40 3.10 3.97
N SER A 259 18.67 2.69 2.94
CA SER A 259 18.04 1.37 2.84
C SER A 259 18.68 0.51 1.76
N GLN A 260 18.36 -0.79 1.78
CA GLN A 260 18.70 -1.72 0.70
C GLN A 260 18.08 -1.37 -0.68
N ARG A 261 17.22 -0.33 -0.74
CA ARG A 261 16.56 0.18 -1.94
C ARG A 261 17.11 1.52 -2.42
N SER A 262 18.27 1.95 -1.92
CA SER A 262 18.92 3.22 -2.29
C SER A 262 19.46 3.26 -3.73
N THR A 263 19.70 2.09 -4.32
CA THR A 263 20.26 1.93 -5.68
C THR A 263 19.21 1.53 -6.72
N GLU A 264 19.53 1.72 -8.00
CA GLU A 264 18.66 1.27 -9.08
C GLU A 264 18.38 -0.23 -8.96
N VAL A 265 17.12 -0.59 -9.19
CA VAL A 265 16.69 -1.96 -9.18
C VAL A 265 17.26 -2.66 -10.41
N GLY A 266 18.02 -3.75 -10.25
CA GLY A 266 18.52 -4.53 -11.39
C GLY A 266 17.39 -4.99 -12.34
N TYR A 267 17.70 -5.06 -13.64
CA TYR A 267 16.69 -5.30 -14.69
C TYR A 267 15.79 -6.52 -14.41
N GLU A 268 16.36 -7.65 -13.98
CA GLU A 268 15.61 -8.87 -13.67
C GLU A 268 14.57 -8.67 -12.55
N PHE A 269 14.93 -7.92 -11.51
CA PHE A 269 13.99 -7.58 -10.44
C PHE A 269 12.97 -6.54 -10.93
N ALA A 270 13.35 -5.59 -11.77
CA ALA A 270 12.43 -4.60 -12.33
C ALA A 270 11.34 -5.24 -13.20
N VAL A 271 11.67 -6.29 -13.96
CA VAL A 271 10.71 -7.07 -14.76
C VAL A 271 10.09 -8.25 -14.00
N SER A 272 10.39 -8.41 -12.71
CA SER A 272 9.67 -9.36 -11.87
C SER A 272 8.16 -9.05 -11.88
N LEU A 273 7.31 -10.07 -11.73
CA LEU A 273 5.86 -9.92 -11.82
C LEU A 273 5.39 -9.24 -13.13
N SER A 274 6.02 -9.59 -14.25
CA SER A 274 5.53 -9.23 -15.59
C SER A 274 4.24 -9.98 -15.93
N LEU A 275 3.26 -9.29 -16.53
CA LEU A 275 2.00 -9.92 -16.89
C LEU A 275 2.20 -10.91 -18.04
N TRP A 276 1.88 -12.18 -17.80
CA TRP A 276 1.91 -13.21 -18.84
C TRP A 276 0.80 -12.98 -19.89
N PRO A 277 1.09 -12.90 -21.21
CA PRO A 277 0.10 -12.55 -22.23
C PRO A 277 -1.15 -13.44 -22.26
N ALA A 278 -1.04 -14.73 -21.90
CA ALA A 278 -2.18 -15.64 -21.85
C ALA A 278 -3.22 -15.23 -20.76
N ARG A 279 -2.85 -14.35 -19.82
CA ARG A 279 -3.76 -13.76 -18.84
C ARG A 279 -4.84 -12.90 -19.47
N LEU A 280 -4.69 -12.43 -20.71
CA LEU A 280 -5.75 -11.66 -21.37
C LEU A 280 -7.08 -12.41 -21.47
N LEU A 281 -7.07 -13.75 -21.43
CA LEU A 281 -8.30 -14.56 -21.35
C LEU A 281 -9.13 -14.26 -20.10
N THR A 282 -8.50 -13.83 -19.00
CA THR A 282 -9.19 -13.44 -17.77
C THR A 282 -9.91 -12.11 -17.88
N ILE A 283 -9.76 -11.35 -18.96
CA ILE A 283 -10.55 -10.12 -19.15
C ILE A 283 -12.03 -10.50 -19.33
N MET A 284 -12.31 -11.60 -20.04
CA MET A 284 -13.67 -12.08 -20.33
C MET A 284 -14.08 -13.26 -19.45
N PHE A 285 -13.13 -14.08 -19.01
CA PHE A 285 -13.38 -15.29 -18.22
C PHE A 285 -12.57 -15.24 -16.92
N GLY A 286 -13.10 -14.58 -15.88
CA GLY A 286 -12.30 -14.17 -14.72
C GLY A 286 -11.53 -15.29 -14.01
N ASN A 287 -12.15 -16.45 -13.84
CA ASN A 287 -11.55 -17.60 -13.13
C ASN A 287 -10.96 -18.64 -14.11
N PHE A 288 -10.66 -18.27 -15.36
CA PHE A 288 -10.17 -19.19 -16.38
C PHE A 288 -8.91 -19.94 -15.92
N TRP A 289 -8.03 -19.27 -15.17
CA TRP A 289 -6.82 -19.86 -14.61
C TRP A 289 -6.97 -20.34 -13.16
N GLY A 290 -8.20 -20.47 -12.65
CA GLY A 290 -8.49 -20.75 -11.25
C GLY A 290 -8.61 -19.48 -10.39
N ASN A 291 -9.00 -19.67 -9.14
CA ASN A 291 -9.17 -18.62 -8.14
C ASN A 291 -8.88 -19.20 -6.75
N PRO A 292 -8.01 -18.56 -5.94
CA PRO A 292 -7.62 -19.07 -4.63
C PRO A 292 -8.78 -19.16 -3.62
N ASN A 293 -9.90 -18.44 -3.82
CA ASN A 293 -11.14 -18.66 -3.05
C ASN A 293 -11.63 -20.12 -3.11
N TYR A 294 -11.38 -20.81 -4.22
CA TYR A 294 -11.88 -22.17 -4.46
C TYR A 294 -10.75 -23.21 -4.36
N GLY A 295 -9.63 -22.85 -3.75
CA GLY A 295 -8.53 -23.77 -3.43
C GLY A 295 -7.68 -24.20 -4.64
N ARG A 296 -7.71 -23.46 -5.76
CA ARG A 296 -6.93 -23.81 -6.96
C ARG A 296 -6.58 -22.60 -7.81
N PHE A 297 -5.29 -22.42 -8.12
CA PHE A 297 -4.80 -21.45 -9.11
C PHE A 297 -3.76 -22.11 -10.01
N LEU A 298 -4.13 -22.34 -11.28
CA LEU A 298 -3.50 -23.32 -12.17
C LEU A 298 -2.21 -22.84 -12.83
N SER A 299 -2.04 -21.54 -13.03
CA SER A 299 -0.98 -21.01 -13.91
C SER A 299 0.21 -20.38 -13.18
N GLY A 300 0.32 -20.58 -11.86
CA GLY A 300 1.34 -19.96 -11.03
C GLY A 300 1.22 -18.42 -10.98
N GLY A 301 2.20 -17.76 -10.36
CA GLY A 301 2.18 -16.31 -10.14
C GLY A 301 1.26 -15.89 -8.98
N ASN A 302 1.07 -14.57 -8.83
CA ASN A 302 0.28 -14.00 -7.73
C ASN A 302 -1.10 -13.60 -8.25
N PHE A 303 -2.16 -14.29 -7.81
CA PHE A 303 -3.54 -14.02 -8.24
C PHE A 303 -3.92 -12.55 -8.05
N TRP A 304 -3.58 -11.97 -6.90
CA TRP A 304 -3.84 -10.57 -6.61
C TRP A 304 -3.04 -9.60 -7.49
N GLU A 305 -1.86 -9.99 -7.99
CA GLU A 305 -1.10 -9.11 -8.89
C GLU A 305 -1.69 -9.10 -10.30
N GLU A 306 -2.13 -10.26 -10.78
CA GLU A 306 -2.41 -10.53 -12.20
C GLU A 306 -3.91 -10.58 -12.58
N ASN A 307 -4.84 -10.29 -11.66
CA ASN A 307 -6.27 -10.33 -11.97
C ASN A 307 -6.73 -9.12 -12.84
N LEU A 308 -6.94 -9.36 -14.15
CA LEU A 308 -7.48 -8.37 -15.10
C LEU A 308 -9.02 -8.33 -15.18
N TYR A 309 -9.74 -9.15 -14.41
CA TYR A 309 -11.17 -9.30 -14.63
C TYR A 309 -11.95 -8.02 -14.31
N ALA A 310 -12.67 -7.53 -15.32
CA ALA A 310 -13.45 -6.31 -15.27
C ALA A 310 -14.95 -6.53 -15.56
N GLY A 311 -15.39 -7.79 -15.71
CA GLY A 311 -16.78 -8.16 -16.01
C GLY A 311 -17.07 -8.38 -17.49
N VAL A 312 -17.95 -9.32 -17.81
CA VAL A 312 -18.34 -9.60 -19.21
C VAL A 312 -19.09 -8.42 -19.83
N PHE A 313 -20.01 -7.84 -19.06
CA PHE A 313 -20.84 -6.71 -19.50
C PHE A 313 -19.96 -5.52 -19.91
N PRO A 314 -18.95 -5.12 -19.11
CA PRO A 314 -18.00 -4.10 -19.52
C PRO A 314 -17.21 -4.40 -20.78
N VAL A 315 -16.70 -5.62 -20.96
CA VAL A 315 -15.94 -6.01 -22.16
C VAL A 315 -16.82 -5.89 -23.41
N VAL A 316 -18.02 -6.46 -23.40
CA VAL A 316 -18.94 -6.40 -24.55
C VAL A 316 -19.33 -4.96 -24.88
N THR A 317 -19.58 -4.15 -23.85
CA THR A 317 -19.93 -2.74 -23.98
C THR A 317 -18.78 -1.92 -24.56
N LEU A 318 -17.53 -2.24 -24.20
CA LEU A 318 -16.33 -1.59 -24.73
C LEU A 318 -16.08 -1.95 -26.20
N ILE A 319 -16.34 -3.21 -26.60
CA ILE A 319 -16.31 -3.64 -28.02
C ILE A 319 -17.34 -2.85 -28.83
N ILE A 320 -18.57 -2.69 -28.29
CA ILE A 320 -19.62 -1.88 -28.90
C ILE A 320 -19.17 -0.41 -29.04
N LEU A 321 -18.57 0.16 -28.00
CA LEU A 321 -18.08 1.54 -28.02
C LEU A 321 -16.99 1.74 -29.08
N PHE A 322 -16.01 0.84 -29.15
CA PHE A 322 -14.96 0.86 -30.16
C PHE A 322 -15.53 0.77 -31.57
N TRP A 323 -16.50 -0.12 -31.77
CA TRP A 323 -17.20 -0.27 -33.04
C TRP A 323 -17.94 1.02 -33.46
N VAL A 324 -18.62 1.70 -32.54
CA VAL A 324 -19.28 3.00 -32.82
C VAL A 324 -18.24 4.10 -33.14
N LEU A 325 -17.09 4.08 -32.48
CA LEU A 325 -16.01 5.05 -32.68
C LEU A 325 -15.37 4.98 -34.08
N VAL A 326 -15.13 3.76 -34.59
CA VAL A 326 -14.42 3.53 -35.87
C VAL A 326 -15.31 3.76 -37.09
N TRP A 327 -16.61 3.43 -37.03
CA TRP A 327 -17.50 3.55 -38.18
C TRP A 327 -18.03 4.98 -38.37
N LYS A 328 -17.50 5.69 -39.37
CA LYS A 328 -17.81 7.10 -39.72
C LYS A 328 -19.31 7.42 -39.79
N THR A 329 -20.14 6.51 -40.29
CA THR A 329 -21.60 6.69 -40.40
C THR A 329 -22.33 6.78 -39.06
N ARG A 330 -21.64 6.51 -37.94
CA ARG A 330 -22.21 6.54 -36.59
C ARG A 330 -21.53 7.52 -35.64
N LYS A 331 -20.56 8.29 -36.14
CA LYS A 331 -19.82 9.29 -35.35
C LYS A 331 -20.75 10.36 -34.75
N ASN A 332 -21.91 10.61 -35.38
CA ASN A 332 -22.93 11.53 -34.87
C ASN A 332 -23.63 11.04 -33.57
N GLN A 333 -23.42 9.78 -33.14
CA GLN A 333 -23.98 9.25 -31.89
C GLN A 333 -23.17 9.65 -30.65
N ILE A 334 -21.92 10.07 -30.84
CA ILE A 334 -21.02 10.51 -29.76
C ILE A 334 -20.69 11.98 -30.01
N PRO A 335 -21.02 12.89 -29.08
CA PRO A 335 -20.58 14.29 -29.17
C PRO A 335 -19.07 14.40 -29.40
N ASN A 336 -18.65 15.28 -30.32
CA ASN A 336 -17.24 15.54 -30.63
C ASN A 336 -16.29 15.67 -29.42
N PRO A 337 -16.64 16.34 -28.30
CA PRO A 337 -15.76 16.40 -27.12
C PRO A 337 -15.59 15.04 -26.42
N GLN A 338 -16.62 14.19 -26.42
CA GLN A 338 -16.53 12.83 -25.84
C GLN A 338 -15.64 11.94 -26.72
N THR A 339 -15.76 12.03 -28.04
CA THR A 339 -14.97 11.24 -29.00
C THR A 339 -13.46 11.35 -28.75
N LYS A 340 -12.93 12.58 -28.55
CA LYS A 340 -11.50 12.79 -28.27
C LYS A 340 -11.05 12.10 -26.99
N VAL A 341 -11.86 12.19 -25.94
CA VAL A 341 -11.56 11.61 -24.62
C VAL A 341 -11.65 10.09 -24.68
N ILE A 342 -12.65 9.54 -25.37
CA ILE A 342 -12.79 8.09 -25.58
C ILE A 342 -11.58 7.55 -26.35
N THR A 343 -11.16 8.21 -27.43
CA THR A 343 -9.95 7.81 -28.18
C THR A 343 -8.70 7.86 -27.29
N PHE A 344 -8.51 8.93 -26.53
CA PHE A 344 -7.40 9.05 -25.58
C PHE A 344 -7.42 7.91 -24.55
N LEU A 345 -8.58 7.59 -23.97
CA LEU A 345 -8.72 6.52 -23.00
C LEU A 345 -8.43 5.14 -23.61
N PHE A 346 -8.81 4.89 -24.88
CA PHE A 346 -8.42 3.64 -25.57
C PHE A 346 -6.90 3.54 -25.76
N VAL A 347 -6.22 4.64 -26.11
CA VAL A 347 -4.75 4.65 -26.23
C VAL A 347 -4.11 4.35 -24.86
N VAL A 348 -4.59 5.01 -23.81
CA VAL A 348 -4.12 4.77 -22.43
C VAL A 348 -4.37 3.33 -21.99
N LEU A 349 -5.54 2.77 -22.30
CA LEU A 349 -5.89 1.38 -22.00
C LEU A 349 -4.92 0.39 -22.68
N VAL A 350 -4.70 0.55 -23.99
CA VAL A 350 -3.81 -0.34 -24.76
C VAL A 350 -2.37 -0.19 -24.28
N PHE A 351 -1.90 1.04 -24.09
CA PHE A 351 -0.55 1.29 -23.57
C PHE A 351 -0.34 0.65 -22.19
N SER A 352 -1.31 0.80 -21.28
CA SER A 352 -1.23 0.22 -19.94
C SER A 352 -1.14 -1.32 -19.96
N ILE A 353 -1.91 -1.99 -20.82
CA ILE A 353 -1.82 -3.45 -20.99
C ILE A 353 -0.45 -3.85 -21.57
N LEU A 354 -0.02 -3.21 -22.66
CA LEU A 354 1.26 -3.52 -23.30
C LEU A 354 2.43 -3.30 -22.34
N PHE A 355 2.39 -2.22 -21.55
CA PHE A 355 3.42 -1.95 -20.56
C PHE A 355 3.41 -2.99 -19.43
N SER A 356 2.23 -3.45 -19.02
CA SER A 356 2.07 -4.47 -17.97
C SER A 356 2.74 -5.81 -18.33
N PHE A 357 2.93 -6.10 -19.61
CA PHE A 357 3.63 -7.29 -20.09
C PHE A 357 5.12 -7.33 -19.72
N GLY A 358 5.73 -6.21 -19.32
CA GLY A 358 7.10 -6.17 -18.81
C GLY A 358 8.11 -6.87 -19.73
N LYS A 359 8.69 -7.98 -19.28
CA LYS A 359 9.65 -8.79 -20.06
C LYS A 359 9.12 -9.30 -21.41
N PHE A 360 7.79 -9.43 -21.56
CA PHE A 360 7.16 -9.84 -22.83
C PHE A 360 6.89 -8.66 -23.78
N PHE A 361 7.18 -7.42 -23.37
CA PHE A 361 7.02 -6.22 -24.19
C PHE A 361 8.38 -5.77 -24.76
N PRO A 362 8.60 -5.86 -26.09
CA PRO A 362 9.91 -5.57 -26.69
C PRO A 362 10.44 -4.15 -26.46
N LEU A 363 9.56 -3.18 -26.18
CA LEU A 363 9.96 -1.80 -25.91
C LEU A 363 10.35 -1.58 -24.44
N PHE A 364 10.00 -2.49 -23.52
CA PHE A 364 10.29 -2.32 -22.10
C PHE A 364 11.78 -2.13 -21.79
N PRO A 365 12.74 -2.91 -22.35
CA PRO A 365 14.17 -2.66 -22.11
C PRO A 365 14.62 -1.25 -22.52
N PHE A 366 14.06 -0.71 -23.61
CA PHE A 366 14.34 0.65 -24.05
C PHE A 366 13.81 1.67 -23.04
N LEU A 367 12.57 1.49 -22.56
CA LEU A 367 11.96 2.40 -21.58
C LEU A 367 12.75 2.36 -20.25
N TYR A 368 13.11 1.17 -19.79
CA TYR A 368 13.90 0.96 -18.58
C TYR A 368 15.28 1.66 -18.66
N LYS A 369 15.98 1.54 -19.80
CA LYS A 369 17.34 2.10 -19.95
C LYS A 369 17.35 3.62 -20.21
N ASN A 370 16.34 4.16 -20.89
CA ASN A 370 16.41 5.53 -21.43
C ASN A 370 15.42 6.50 -20.80
N ILE A 371 14.37 6.04 -20.13
CA ILE A 371 13.41 6.92 -19.47
C ILE A 371 13.76 6.99 -17.98
N PRO A 372 14.19 8.16 -17.46
CA PRO A 372 14.43 8.35 -16.05
C PRO A 372 13.22 7.90 -15.24
N THR A 373 13.45 7.33 -14.05
CA THR A 373 12.44 6.80 -13.12
C THR A 373 11.84 5.43 -13.45
N PHE A 374 12.02 4.88 -14.65
CA PHE A 374 11.53 3.52 -14.99
C PHE A 374 12.39 2.41 -14.39
N SER A 375 13.62 2.72 -13.95
CA SER A 375 14.50 1.85 -13.17
C SER A 375 14.19 1.82 -11.66
N LEU A 376 13.23 2.64 -11.19
CA LEU A 376 12.95 2.77 -9.75
C LEU A 376 11.98 1.73 -9.19
N PHE A 377 11.18 1.07 -10.04
CA PHE A 377 10.08 0.21 -9.57
C PHE A 377 10.07 -1.15 -10.24
N GLN A 378 9.72 -2.17 -9.45
CA GLN A 378 9.40 -3.51 -9.92
C GLN A 378 7.90 -3.69 -10.25
N ALA A 379 7.54 -4.88 -10.74
CA ALA A 379 6.18 -5.32 -11.00
C ALA A 379 5.47 -4.50 -12.10
N PRO A 380 5.86 -4.66 -13.39
CA PRO A 380 5.21 -3.99 -14.51
C PRO A 380 3.70 -4.22 -14.54
N VAL A 381 3.22 -5.39 -14.09
CA VAL A 381 1.78 -5.71 -13.96
C VAL A 381 0.99 -4.67 -13.17
N ARG A 382 1.61 -3.91 -12.27
CA ARG A 382 0.92 -2.86 -11.49
C ARG A 382 0.44 -1.69 -12.34
N PHE A 383 0.91 -1.56 -13.59
CA PHE A 383 0.32 -0.63 -14.55
C PHE A 383 -1.15 -0.95 -14.87
N LEU A 384 -1.66 -2.12 -14.49
CA LEU A 384 -3.09 -2.45 -14.54
C LEU A 384 -3.98 -1.44 -13.78
N ILE A 385 -3.41 -0.68 -12.85
CA ILE A 385 -4.10 0.43 -12.20
C ILE A 385 -4.65 1.46 -13.20
N ILE A 386 -3.88 1.78 -14.24
CA ILE A 386 -4.25 2.72 -15.31
C ILE A 386 -5.26 2.05 -16.25
N TYR A 387 -5.08 0.75 -16.52
CA TYR A 387 -6.02 -0.06 -17.28
C TYR A 387 -7.42 -0.01 -16.64
N PHE A 388 -7.57 -0.37 -15.36
CA PHE A 388 -8.88 -0.40 -14.71
C PHE A 388 -9.52 0.98 -14.58
N PHE A 389 -8.72 2.02 -14.36
CA PHE A 389 -9.23 3.39 -14.39
C PHE A 389 -9.78 3.75 -15.78
N ALA A 390 -8.99 3.58 -16.85
CA ALA A 390 -9.43 3.89 -18.21
C ALA A 390 -10.61 3.01 -18.65
N PHE A 391 -10.57 1.73 -18.31
CA PHE A 391 -11.61 0.75 -18.60
C PHE A 391 -12.94 1.11 -17.94
N SER A 392 -12.94 1.53 -16.67
CA SER A 392 -14.16 1.95 -15.96
C SER A 392 -14.82 3.18 -16.61
N LEU A 393 -14.02 4.14 -17.10
CA LEU A 393 -14.52 5.31 -17.82
C LEU A 393 -15.06 4.94 -19.21
N LEU A 394 -14.32 4.13 -19.96
CA LEU A 394 -14.76 3.63 -21.26
C LEU A 394 -16.05 2.81 -21.14
N PHE A 395 -16.16 1.99 -20.11
CA PHE A 395 -17.40 1.28 -19.81
C PHE A 395 -18.56 2.24 -19.56
N GLY A 396 -18.36 3.28 -18.73
CA GLY A 396 -19.36 4.32 -18.52
C GLY A 396 -19.85 4.93 -19.84
N PHE A 397 -18.93 5.39 -20.70
CA PHE A 397 -19.29 5.90 -22.02
C PHE A 397 -20.02 4.86 -22.88
N GLY A 398 -19.58 3.61 -22.86
CA GLY A 398 -20.22 2.54 -23.62
C GLY A 398 -21.62 2.21 -23.13
N VAL A 399 -21.89 2.26 -21.82
CA VAL A 399 -23.24 2.10 -21.24
C VAL A 399 -24.15 3.24 -21.71
N ASP A 400 -23.61 4.45 -21.79
CA ASP A 400 -24.36 5.61 -22.26
C ASP A 400 -24.77 5.44 -23.74
N VAL A 401 -23.81 5.03 -24.58
CA VAL A 401 -24.06 4.66 -25.97
C VAL A 401 -25.06 3.51 -26.06
N TRP A 402 -24.96 2.49 -25.22
CA TRP A 402 -25.86 1.34 -25.21
C TRP A 402 -27.32 1.75 -24.90
N ILE A 403 -27.52 2.66 -23.95
CA ILE A 403 -28.85 3.18 -23.59
C ILE A 403 -29.49 3.91 -24.78
N PHE A 404 -28.78 4.88 -25.36
CA PHE A 404 -29.37 5.81 -26.32
C PHE A 404 -29.33 5.32 -27.77
N SER A 405 -28.49 4.34 -28.09
CA SER A 405 -28.38 3.81 -29.45
C SER A 405 -29.43 2.72 -29.71
N LYS A 406 -30.15 2.80 -30.83
CA LYS A 406 -30.94 1.67 -31.33
C LYS A 406 -30.03 0.64 -31.97
N PHE A 407 -29.99 -0.58 -31.42
CA PHE A 407 -29.22 -1.67 -32.01
C PHE A 407 -30.07 -2.42 -33.04
N ASN A 408 -29.49 -2.74 -34.19
CA ASN A 408 -30.16 -3.59 -35.17
C ASN A 408 -30.19 -5.03 -34.65
N HIS A 409 -31.35 -5.70 -34.72
CA HIS A 409 -31.58 -7.10 -34.37
C HIS A 409 -30.46 -8.04 -34.84
N LYS A 410 -29.90 -7.84 -36.05
CA LYS A 410 -28.81 -8.68 -36.59
C LYS A 410 -27.57 -8.72 -35.69
N LYS A 411 -27.24 -7.62 -34.99
CA LYS A 411 -26.03 -7.53 -34.16
C LYS A 411 -26.23 -8.15 -32.79
N THR A 412 -27.42 -7.97 -32.23
CA THR A 412 -27.81 -8.65 -31.00
C THR A 412 -27.84 -10.17 -31.22
N ILE A 413 -28.26 -10.62 -32.40
CA ILE A 413 -28.18 -12.04 -32.79
C ILE A 413 -26.73 -12.53 -32.83
N ILE A 414 -25.77 -11.75 -33.35
CA ILE A 414 -24.35 -12.14 -33.32
C ILE A 414 -23.86 -12.37 -31.89
N ILE A 415 -24.18 -11.46 -30.95
CA ILE A 415 -23.83 -11.63 -29.53
C ILE A 415 -24.44 -12.93 -28.98
N LEU A 416 -25.73 -13.17 -29.24
CA LEU A 416 -26.42 -14.38 -28.80
C LEU A 416 -25.84 -15.66 -29.41
N VAL A 417 -25.45 -15.64 -30.68
CA VAL A 417 -24.83 -16.79 -31.37
C VAL A 417 -23.44 -17.06 -30.80
N VAL A 418 -22.60 -16.04 -30.64
CA VAL A 418 -21.24 -16.22 -30.09
C VAL A 418 -21.30 -16.81 -28.69
N PHE A 419 -22.07 -16.21 -27.79
CA PHE A 419 -22.18 -16.71 -26.42
C PHE A 419 -22.99 -17.99 -26.31
N GLY A 420 -23.98 -18.22 -27.19
CA GLY A 420 -24.72 -19.47 -27.28
C GLY A 420 -23.83 -20.64 -27.70
N THR A 421 -22.94 -20.43 -28.67
CA THR A 421 -21.94 -21.43 -29.06
C THR A 421 -20.94 -21.71 -27.94
N LEU A 422 -20.45 -20.67 -27.24
CA LEU A 422 -19.57 -20.85 -26.08
C LEU A 422 -20.27 -21.61 -24.93
N PHE A 423 -21.56 -21.35 -24.71
CA PHE A 423 -22.38 -22.07 -23.75
C PHE A 423 -22.50 -23.55 -24.10
N LEU A 424 -22.85 -23.87 -25.35
CA LEU A 424 -22.95 -25.26 -25.81
C LEU A 424 -21.59 -25.97 -25.77
N PHE A 425 -20.51 -25.27 -26.13
CA PHE A 425 -19.14 -25.80 -26.07
C PHE A 425 -18.70 -26.09 -24.64
N SER A 426 -18.97 -25.19 -23.69
CA SER A 426 -18.64 -25.40 -22.27
C SER A 426 -19.49 -26.51 -21.64
N LEU A 427 -20.78 -26.63 -22.00
CA LEU A 427 -21.60 -27.78 -21.60
C LEU A 427 -21.06 -29.09 -22.15
N TYR A 428 -20.69 -29.12 -23.43
CA TYR A 428 -20.06 -30.29 -24.05
C TYR A 428 -18.77 -30.67 -23.31
N GLY A 429 -17.89 -29.69 -23.04
CA GLY A 429 -16.68 -29.91 -22.24
C GLY A 429 -16.99 -30.49 -20.86
N LYS A 430 -17.98 -29.93 -20.16
CA LYS A 430 -18.39 -30.38 -18.82
C LYS A 430 -18.91 -31.82 -18.80
N ILE A 431 -19.63 -32.24 -19.84
CA ILE A 431 -20.26 -33.56 -19.91
C ILE A 431 -19.28 -34.62 -20.43
N PHE A 432 -18.48 -34.28 -21.45
CA PHE A 432 -17.73 -35.27 -22.22
C PHE A 432 -16.21 -35.23 -22.02
N GLN A 433 -15.65 -34.18 -21.41
CA GLN A 433 -14.20 -33.99 -21.27
C GLN A 433 -13.77 -33.87 -19.81
N GLN A 434 -13.70 -35.01 -19.12
CA GLN A 434 -13.28 -35.10 -17.71
C GLN A 434 -11.80 -34.77 -17.48
N THR A 435 -10.99 -34.62 -18.54
CA THR A 435 -9.57 -34.27 -18.46
C THR A 435 -9.31 -32.77 -18.29
N ILE A 436 -10.29 -31.93 -18.62
CA ILE A 436 -10.17 -30.47 -18.54
C ILE A 436 -10.53 -30.01 -17.12
N PRO A 437 -9.76 -29.10 -16.49
CA PRO A 437 -10.09 -28.59 -15.16
C PRO A 437 -11.48 -27.94 -15.10
N ASP A 438 -12.27 -28.30 -14.08
CA ASP A 438 -13.64 -27.79 -13.89
C ASP A 438 -13.70 -26.26 -13.78
N ASP A 439 -12.72 -25.63 -13.13
CA ASP A 439 -12.65 -24.17 -12.96
C ASP A 439 -12.63 -23.44 -14.32
N LEU A 440 -11.89 -23.99 -15.28
CA LEU A 440 -11.77 -23.45 -16.63
C LEU A 440 -13.11 -23.55 -17.36
N ILE A 441 -13.74 -24.73 -17.35
CA ILE A 441 -15.04 -24.96 -17.97
C ILE A 441 -16.11 -24.06 -17.32
N ASN A 442 -16.16 -24.02 -15.99
CA ASN A 442 -17.12 -23.21 -15.25
C ASN A 442 -16.92 -21.72 -15.52
N SER A 443 -15.68 -21.23 -15.65
CA SER A 443 -15.42 -19.82 -15.97
C SER A 443 -15.92 -19.45 -17.38
N ILE A 444 -15.75 -20.33 -18.37
CA ILE A 444 -16.29 -20.10 -19.73
C ILE A 444 -17.82 -20.17 -19.70
N LEU A 445 -18.38 -21.13 -18.98
CA LEU A 445 -19.82 -21.32 -18.85
C LEU A 445 -20.49 -20.08 -18.23
N ILE A 446 -20.00 -19.59 -17.09
CA ILE A 446 -20.52 -18.39 -16.43
C ILE A 446 -20.38 -17.18 -17.35
N GLY A 447 -19.21 -16.99 -17.96
CA GLY A 447 -18.99 -15.89 -18.89
C GLY A 447 -19.95 -15.94 -20.10
N SER A 448 -20.26 -17.14 -20.60
CA SER A 448 -21.21 -17.34 -21.69
C SER A 448 -22.66 -17.03 -21.29
N ILE A 449 -23.07 -17.43 -20.09
CA ILE A 449 -24.40 -17.14 -19.53
C ILE A 449 -24.57 -15.62 -19.39
N LEU A 450 -23.57 -14.92 -18.85
CA LEU A 450 -23.61 -13.46 -18.71
C LEU A 450 -23.65 -12.76 -20.07
N GLY A 451 -22.87 -13.23 -21.05
CA GLY A 451 -22.92 -12.72 -22.42
C GLY A 451 -24.29 -12.92 -23.08
N LEU A 452 -24.95 -14.06 -22.86
CA LEU A 452 -26.32 -14.31 -23.29
C LEU A 452 -27.31 -13.35 -22.62
N PHE A 453 -27.22 -13.16 -21.29
CA PHE A 453 -28.05 -12.19 -20.58
C PHE A 453 -27.88 -10.77 -21.12
N PHE A 454 -26.65 -10.33 -21.39
CA PHE A 454 -26.41 -9.03 -22.03
C PHE A 454 -27.06 -8.95 -23.41
N GLY A 455 -26.96 -10.02 -24.21
CA GLY A 455 -27.63 -10.13 -25.51
C GLY A 455 -29.15 -9.99 -25.40
N PHE A 456 -29.78 -10.71 -24.47
CA PHE A 456 -31.22 -10.63 -24.21
C PHE A 456 -31.63 -9.24 -23.73
N LEU A 457 -30.92 -8.65 -22.76
CA LEU A 457 -31.17 -7.28 -22.30
C LEU A 457 -31.11 -6.29 -23.46
N THR A 458 -30.13 -6.43 -24.34
CA THR A 458 -29.98 -5.58 -25.54
C THR A 458 -31.12 -5.78 -26.54
N LEU A 459 -31.65 -7.01 -26.67
CA LEU A 459 -32.79 -7.31 -27.55
C LEU A 459 -34.08 -6.67 -27.04
N PHE A 460 -34.26 -6.66 -25.73
CA PHE A 460 -35.48 -6.21 -25.06
C PHE A 460 -35.52 -4.71 -24.76
N LYS A 461 -34.37 -4.03 -24.70
CA LYS A 461 -34.30 -2.62 -24.28
C LYS A 461 -35.15 -1.64 -25.10
N ASP A 462 -35.35 -1.94 -26.39
CA ASP A 462 -36.07 -1.07 -27.33
C ASP A 462 -37.54 -1.50 -27.52
N LYS A 463 -38.04 -2.47 -26.73
CA LYS A 463 -39.41 -2.98 -26.82
C LYS A 463 -40.36 -2.16 -25.93
N TYR A 464 -41.46 -1.68 -26.51
CA TYR A 464 -42.41 -0.77 -25.85
C TYR A 464 -43.08 -1.35 -24.59
N TRP A 465 -43.18 -2.67 -24.49
CA TRP A 465 -43.86 -3.38 -23.40
C TRP A 465 -42.94 -3.67 -22.19
N ILE A 466 -41.66 -3.28 -22.27
CA ILE A 466 -40.67 -3.52 -21.23
C ILE A 466 -40.17 -2.18 -20.68
N ASP A 467 -40.29 -2.00 -19.36
CA ASP A 467 -39.78 -0.81 -18.68
C ASP A 467 -38.24 -0.84 -18.62
N LEU A 468 -37.61 0.12 -19.30
CA LEU A 468 -36.16 0.29 -19.32
C LEU A 468 -35.56 0.44 -17.91
N SER A 469 -36.32 0.99 -16.95
CA SER A 469 -35.88 1.14 -15.56
C SER A 469 -35.67 -0.22 -14.90
N LYS A 470 -36.54 -1.19 -15.18
CA LYS A 470 -36.39 -2.58 -14.69
C LYS A 470 -35.18 -3.26 -15.32
N LEU A 471 -34.97 -3.09 -16.63
CA LEU A 471 -33.79 -3.63 -17.32
C LEU A 471 -32.48 -3.06 -16.78
N LYS A 472 -32.45 -1.76 -16.44
CA LYS A 472 -31.30 -1.11 -15.80
C LYS A 472 -30.98 -1.72 -14.43
N ILE A 473 -32.01 -2.06 -13.64
CA ILE A 473 -31.82 -2.74 -12.36
C ILE A 473 -31.25 -4.14 -12.57
N ILE A 474 -31.84 -4.94 -13.48
CA ILE A 474 -31.34 -6.28 -13.81
C ILE A 474 -29.88 -6.22 -14.29
N PHE A 475 -29.56 -5.27 -15.18
CA PHE A 475 -28.20 -5.03 -15.64
C PHE A 475 -27.24 -4.77 -14.47
N GLY A 476 -27.62 -3.87 -13.56
CA GLY A 476 -26.80 -3.54 -12.39
C GLY A 476 -26.60 -4.73 -11.45
N VAL A 477 -27.66 -5.49 -11.17
CA VAL A 477 -27.59 -6.67 -10.28
C VAL A 477 -26.68 -7.75 -10.89
N LEU A 478 -26.85 -8.08 -12.18
CA LEU A 478 -26.00 -9.05 -12.86
C LEU A 478 -24.54 -8.60 -12.88
N LEU A 479 -24.27 -7.32 -13.17
CA LEU A 479 -22.93 -6.75 -13.15
C LEU A 479 -22.27 -6.85 -11.77
N ILE A 480 -22.99 -6.50 -10.70
CA ILE A 480 -22.45 -6.55 -9.34
C ILE A 480 -22.18 -7.99 -8.93
N GLY A 481 -23.11 -8.91 -9.20
CA GLY A 481 -22.93 -10.33 -8.92
C GLY A 481 -21.72 -10.91 -9.66
N ASP A 482 -21.56 -10.54 -10.92
CA ASP A 482 -20.42 -10.92 -11.77
C ASP A 482 -19.08 -10.48 -11.18
N LEU A 483 -18.96 -9.19 -10.87
CA LEU A 483 -17.73 -8.61 -10.31
C LEU A 483 -17.40 -9.19 -8.94
N LEU A 484 -18.39 -9.34 -8.05
CA LEU A 484 -18.17 -9.91 -6.72
C LEU A 484 -17.77 -11.38 -6.79
N PHE A 485 -18.39 -12.18 -7.65
CA PHE A 485 -18.09 -13.61 -7.78
C PHE A 485 -16.64 -13.87 -8.22
N HIS A 486 -16.13 -13.05 -9.13
CA HIS A 486 -14.79 -13.23 -9.68
C HIS A 486 -13.69 -12.49 -8.90
N ASN A 487 -13.98 -11.29 -8.38
CA ASN A 487 -12.94 -10.42 -7.82
C ASN A 487 -12.92 -10.37 -6.29
N PHE A 488 -14.04 -10.63 -5.63
CA PHE A 488 -14.13 -10.50 -4.18
C PHE A 488 -13.59 -11.76 -3.49
N LEU A 489 -12.48 -11.61 -2.78
CA LEU A 489 -11.81 -12.70 -2.06
C LEU A 489 -12.44 -12.89 -0.68
N TRP A 490 -13.55 -13.63 -0.61
CA TRP A 490 -14.28 -13.87 0.65
C TRP A 490 -13.41 -14.53 1.73
N GLU A 491 -12.45 -15.36 1.32
CA GLU A 491 -11.55 -16.07 2.23
C GLU A 491 -10.46 -15.19 2.84
N ASN A 492 -10.28 -13.95 2.35
CA ASN A 492 -9.40 -12.98 3.01
C ASN A 492 -9.91 -12.55 4.39
N PHE A 493 -11.16 -12.86 4.72
CA PHE A 493 -11.82 -12.44 5.95
C PHE A 493 -11.98 -13.62 6.90
N GLN A 494 -11.57 -13.44 8.16
CA GLN A 494 -11.58 -14.47 9.19
C GLN A 494 -12.33 -13.99 10.43
N SER A 495 -12.64 -14.91 11.34
CA SER A 495 -13.30 -14.59 12.61
C SER A 495 -12.52 -13.54 13.39
N VAL A 496 -13.21 -12.50 13.90
CA VAL A 496 -12.61 -11.45 14.73
C VAL A 496 -11.96 -12.02 15.99
N ASN A 497 -12.46 -13.15 16.50
CA ASN A 497 -11.93 -13.81 17.69
C ASN A 497 -10.47 -14.25 17.56
N ILE A 498 -9.95 -14.41 16.34
CA ILE A 498 -8.52 -14.71 16.13
C ILE A 498 -7.64 -13.63 16.74
N PHE A 499 -8.10 -12.38 16.79
CA PHE A 499 -7.37 -11.27 17.40
C PHE A 499 -7.62 -11.13 18.91
N SER A 500 -8.63 -11.81 19.47
CA SER A 500 -9.00 -11.66 20.88
C SER A 500 -8.31 -12.67 21.79
N SER A 501 -8.09 -13.89 21.29
CA SER A 501 -7.24 -14.90 21.96
C SER A 501 -5.80 -14.43 22.17
N ILE A 502 -5.35 -13.53 21.28
CA ILE A 502 -4.05 -12.87 21.29
C ILE A 502 -3.91 -12.01 22.58
N ASN A 503 -4.90 -11.20 22.98
CA ASN A 503 -4.74 -10.14 24.00
C ASN A 503 -4.73 -10.58 25.50
N GLN A 504 -4.69 -11.88 25.83
CA GLN A 504 -5.00 -12.37 27.19
C GLN A 504 -3.82 -12.71 28.10
N LYS A 505 -2.58 -12.48 27.69
CA LYS A 505 -1.42 -12.67 28.59
C LYS A 505 -0.58 -11.39 28.58
N GLN A 506 -0.26 -10.91 29.77
CA GLN A 506 0.69 -9.81 29.97
C GLN A 506 1.60 -10.28 31.12
N THR A 507 2.80 -10.68 30.78
CA THR A 507 3.88 -10.96 31.73
C THR A 507 4.87 -9.84 31.54
N ASN A 508 5.09 -9.08 32.61
CA ASN A 508 6.23 -8.19 32.74
C ASN A 508 7.50 -9.07 32.67
N SER A 509 8.06 -9.26 31.48
CA SER A 509 9.41 -9.76 31.34
C SER A 509 10.32 -8.62 30.90
N GLU A 510 11.59 -8.76 31.24
CA GLU A 510 12.67 -7.92 30.73
C GLU A 510 12.65 -7.91 29.18
N PHE A 511 13.32 -6.93 28.56
CA PHE A 511 13.41 -6.82 27.10
C PHE A 511 14.20 -8.01 26.52
N GLU A 512 13.50 -9.12 26.27
CA GLU A 512 14.06 -10.36 25.73
C GLU A 512 13.94 -10.40 24.21
N ARG A 513 14.98 -10.91 23.54
CA ARG A 513 14.97 -11.09 22.08
C ARG A 513 14.74 -12.52 21.66
N ILE A 514 13.98 -12.66 20.58
CA ILE A 514 13.67 -13.90 19.90
C ILE A 514 14.33 -13.91 18.51
N PHE A 515 14.86 -15.06 18.14
CA PHE A 515 15.37 -15.34 16.80
C PHE A 515 14.67 -16.56 16.19
N ILE A 516 14.33 -16.44 14.92
CA ILE A 516 13.74 -17.51 14.11
C ILE A 516 14.57 -17.63 12.84
N ARG A 517 14.93 -18.86 12.46
CA ARG A 517 15.69 -19.06 11.21
C ARG A 517 14.81 -18.76 10.01
N ASP A 518 15.41 -18.22 8.94
CA ASP A 518 14.67 -17.81 7.73
C ASP A 518 13.81 -18.94 7.12
N LYS A 519 14.32 -20.18 7.13
CA LYS A 519 13.56 -21.35 6.66
C LYS A 519 12.27 -21.58 7.46
N ASP A 520 12.36 -21.46 8.78
CA ASP A 520 11.25 -21.72 9.70
C ASP A 520 10.26 -20.56 9.67
N GLU A 521 10.77 -19.32 9.61
CA GLU A 521 9.97 -18.11 9.41
C GLU A 521 9.18 -18.17 8.09
N ASN A 522 9.84 -18.55 6.99
CA ASN A 522 9.19 -18.67 5.68
C ASN A 522 8.15 -19.79 5.65
N PHE A 523 8.41 -20.90 6.34
CA PHE A 523 7.43 -21.97 6.50
C PHE A 523 6.18 -21.49 7.26
N LEU A 524 6.35 -20.80 8.40
CA LEU A 524 5.20 -20.22 9.14
C LEU A 524 4.41 -19.25 8.26
N LYS A 525 5.09 -18.27 7.65
CA LYS A 525 4.43 -17.25 6.82
C LYS A 525 3.68 -17.88 5.66
N PHE A 526 4.34 -18.68 4.82
CA PHE A 526 3.82 -19.02 3.50
C PHE A 526 3.30 -20.45 3.36
N ASN A 527 3.55 -21.33 4.34
CA ASN A 527 3.02 -22.69 4.34
C ASN A 527 1.96 -22.92 5.41
N VAL A 528 1.95 -22.11 6.48
CA VAL A 528 0.99 -22.25 7.58
C VAL A 528 -0.11 -21.20 7.52
N TYR A 529 0.23 -19.91 7.50
CA TYR A 529 -0.74 -18.82 7.70
C TYR A 529 -1.18 -18.10 6.43
N PHE A 530 -0.26 -17.76 5.54
CA PHE A 530 -0.50 -16.86 4.40
C PHE A 530 -0.15 -17.53 3.08
N ARG A 531 -0.70 -18.73 2.90
CA ARG A 531 -0.57 -19.50 1.67
C ARG A 531 -1.10 -18.71 0.47
N PRO A 532 -0.30 -18.49 -0.59
CA PRO A 532 -0.76 -17.83 -1.81
C PRO A 532 -1.85 -18.60 -2.55
N ASP A 533 -1.85 -19.94 -2.45
CA ASP A 533 -2.77 -20.83 -3.14
C ASP A 533 -4.11 -21.03 -2.40
N ARG A 534 -4.13 -20.75 -1.10
CA ARG A 534 -5.32 -20.86 -0.24
C ARG A 534 -5.31 -19.74 0.79
N LEU A 535 -6.28 -18.85 0.73
CA LEU A 535 -6.33 -17.63 1.56
C LEU A 535 -6.76 -17.88 3.03
N GLN A 536 -6.69 -19.13 3.48
CA GLN A 536 -7.03 -19.57 4.83
C GLN A 536 -5.80 -20.20 5.49
N PRO A 537 -5.65 -20.10 6.82
CA PRO A 537 -4.65 -20.89 7.56
C PRO A 537 -4.90 -22.40 7.43
N LEU A 538 -3.85 -23.20 7.64
CA LEU A 538 -3.97 -24.67 7.73
C LEU A 538 -4.23 -25.20 9.13
N VAL A 539 -3.98 -24.39 10.15
CA VAL A 539 -4.06 -24.78 11.57
C VAL A 539 -4.95 -23.78 12.28
N ASP A 540 -5.55 -24.24 13.37
CA ASP A 540 -6.23 -23.32 14.28
C ASP A 540 -5.20 -22.32 14.82
N TYR A 541 -5.51 -21.02 14.74
CA TYR A 541 -4.60 -19.95 15.15
C TYR A 541 -4.21 -20.05 16.62
N GLU A 542 -5.01 -20.72 17.44
CA GLU A 542 -4.73 -20.93 18.86
C GLU A 542 -3.55 -21.89 19.10
N LEU A 543 -3.17 -22.71 18.11
CA LEU A 543 -2.12 -23.72 18.27
C LEU A 543 -0.70 -23.19 18.00
N ILE A 544 -0.56 -22.10 17.23
CA ILE A 544 0.72 -21.46 16.94
C ILE A 544 0.53 -19.97 17.26
N PRO A 545 1.23 -19.41 18.27
CA PRO A 545 1.13 -17.98 18.57
C PRO A 545 1.60 -17.17 17.35
N PRO A 546 0.77 -16.25 16.83
CA PRO A 546 1.14 -15.48 15.66
C PRO A 546 2.36 -14.61 15.93
N GLU A 547 2.61 -14.22 17.19
CA GLU A 547 3.75 -13.44 17.66
C GLU A 547 5.13 -13.97 17.21
N PHE A 548 5.23 -15.24 16.80
CA PHE A 548 6.41 -15.81 16.18
C PHE A 548 6.56 -15.50 14.68
N ILE A 549 5.71 -14.64 14.12
CA ILE A 549 5.85 -14.10 12.78
C ILE A 549 6.30 -12.65 12.91
N PRO A 550 7.40 -12.24 12.24
CA PRO A 550 7.87 -10.86 12.36
C PRO A 550 6.79 -9.87 11.94
N GLU A 551 6.81 -8.68 12.57
CA GLU A 551 5.79 -7.64 12.54
C GLU A 551 4.53 -7.95 13.37
N THR A 552 4.08 -9.20 13.43
CA THR A 552 2.94 -9.55 14.30
C THR A 552 3.35 -9.65 15.78
N ASN A 553 4.64 -9.74 16.08
CA ASN A 553 5.20 -9.58 17.42
C ASN A 553 4.94 -8.18 18.01
N LEU A 554 4.54 -7.19 17.21
CA LEU A 554 4.06 -5.90 17.71
C LEU A 554 2.65 -5.97 18.32
N LEU A 555 1.92 -7.05 18.05
CA LEU A 555 0.72 -7.41 18.80
C LEU A 555 1.16 -7.93 20.18
N ASN A 556 0.35 -7.71 21.22
CA ASN A 556 0.57 -8.20 22.60
C ASN A 556 1.85 -7.72 23.31
N HIS A 557 2.53 -8.62 24.04
CA HIS A 557 3.68 -8.44 24.93
C HIS A 557 4.87 -7.69 24.30
N ARG A 558 4.85 -7.51 22.97
CA ARG A 558 5.91 -6.88 22.18
C ARG A 558 7.25 -7.55 22.36
N TYR A 559 7.36 -8.77 21.83
CA TYR A 559 8.64 -9.46 21.79
C TYR A 559 9.60 -8.70 20.88
N ALA A 560 10.82 -8.46 21.35
CA ALA A 560 11.86 -7.97 20.48
C ALA A 560 12.33 -9.11 19.58
N MET A 561 12.38 -8.88 18.28
CA MET A 561 12.82 -9.83 17.28
C MET A 561 14.02 -9.29 16.53
N ILE A 562 14.95 -10.19 16.24
CA ILE A 562 16.03 -9.91 15.28
C ILE A 562 15.48 -9.94 13.87
N ASN A 563 14.52 -10.81 13.61
CA ASN A 563 13.80 -10.89 12.35
C ASN A 563 13.07 -9.57 12.07
N ASN A 564 12.90 -9.26 10.78
CA ASN A 564 12.15 -8.11 10.30
C ASN A 564 11.48 -8.47 8.97
N PHE A 565 10.16 -8.28 8.90
CA PHE A 565 9.38 -8.52 7.69
C PHE A 565 8.86 -7.19 7.11
N ASP A 566 9.78 -6.32 6.74
CA ASP A 566 9.51 -5.04 6.07
C ASP A 566 10.14 -5.00 4.67
N PRO A 567 9.42 -4.55 3.62
CA PRO A 567 10.03 -4.27 2.32
C PRO A 567 11.14 -3.21 2.35
N LEU A 568 11.17 -2.31 3.33
CA LEU A 568 12.17 -1.24 3.47
C LEU A 568 12.96 -1.44 4.76
N GLN A 569 14.24 -1.77 4.65
CA GLN A 569 15.11 -2.09 5.78
C GLN A 569 16.41 -1.28 5.70
N PRO A 570 17.01 -0.89 6.84
CA PRO A 570 18.33 -0.26 6.82
C PRO A 570 19.35 -1.16 6.09
N GLU A 571 20.19 -0.56 5.25
CA GLU A 571 21.12 -1.31 4.38
C GLU A 571 22.05 -2.24 5.18
N LYS A 572 22.70 -1.70 6.21
CA LYS A 572 23.59 -2.47 7.10
C LYS A 572 22.87 -3.61 7.81
N TYR A 573 21.62 -3.40 8.23
CA TYR A 573 20.81 -4.48 8.80
C TYR A 573 20.56 -5.60 7.78
N SER A 574 20.20 -5.25 6.55
CA SER A 574 19.95 -6.25 5.51
C SER A 574 21.20 -7.08 5.19
N ILE A 575 22.39 -6.45 5.18
CA ILE A 575 23.65 -7.15 4.96
C ILE A 575 23.98 -8.05 6.17
N PHE A 576 23.86 -7.52 7.39
CA PHE A 576 24.05 -8.30 8.62
C PHE A 576 23.11 -9.51 8.69
N TRP A 577 21.84 -9.33 8.32
CA TRP A 577 20.83 -10.39 8.31
C TRP A 577 21.17 -11.50 7.32
N ASN A 578 21.61 -11.16 6.11
CA ASN A 578 22.05 -12.15 5.12
C ASN A 578 23.28 -12.91 5.63
N TRP A 579 24.27 -12.19 6.15
CA TRP A 579 25.47 -12.79 6.74
C TRP A 579 25.12 -13.76 7.90
N LEU A 580 24.26 -13.35 8.83
CA LEU A 580 23.83 -14.18 9.96
C LEU A 580 23.16 -15.48 9.48
N ASN A 581 22.36 -15.42 8.40
CA ASN A 581 21.69 -16.59 7.84
C ASN A 581 22.65 -17.55 7.11
N ASP A 582 23.78 -17.05 6.61
CA ASP A 582 24.82 -17.86 5.95
C ASP A 582 25.73 -18.60 6.95
N LEU A 583 25.71 -18.22 8.23
CA LEU A 583 26.50 -18.87 9.28
C LEU A 583 26.00 -20.27 9.62
N SER A 584 26.90 -21.12 10.13
CA SER A 584 26.53 -22.42 10.72
C SER A 584 25.69 -22.24 12.00
N VAL A 585 24.98 -23.31 12.41
CA VAL A 585 24.10 -23.25 13.59
C VAL A 585 24.84 -22.85 14.87
N ASP A 586 26.08 -23.32 15.06
CA ASP A 586 26.88 -23.00 16.25
C ASP A 586 27.35 -21.54 16.23
N GLU A 587 27.80 -21.05 15.07
CA GLU A 587 28.16 -19.64 14.88
C GLU A 587 26.95 -18.71 15.06
N GLN A 588 25.77 -19.11 14.57
CA GLN A 588 24.53 -18.37 14.79
C GLN A 588 24.22 -18.24 16.28
N ILE A 589 24.43 -19.28 17.10
CA ILE A 589 24.17 -19.21 18.54
C ILE A 589 25.10 -18.19 19.21
N VAL A 590 26.36 -18.16 18.82
CA VAL A 590 27.35 -17.21 19.35
C VAL A 590 26.95 -15.77 19.02
N ILE A 591 26.64 -15.47 17.76
CA ILE A 591 26.21 -14.13 17.36
C ILE A 591 24.88 -13.76 17.99
N ASN A 592 23.92 -14.68 18.05
CA ASN A 592 22.63 -14.47 18.73
C ASN A 592 22.82 -14.10 20.21
N SER A 593 23.73 -14.76 20.92
CA SER A 593 24.08 -14.41 22.30
C SER A 593 24.61 -12.97 22.40
N MET A 594 25.55 -12.57 21.52
CA MET A 594 26.12 -11.23 21.50
C MET A 594 25.05 -10.14 21.34
N VAL A 595 24.09 -10.36 20.46
CA VAL A 595 23.02 -9.39 20.17
C VAL A 595 21.86 -9.49 21.16
N GLY A 596 21.99 -10.28 22.22
CA GLY A 596 21.02 -10.35 23.31
C GLY A 596 19.79 -11.22 23.03
N THR A 597 19.88 -12.20 22.12
CA THR A 597 18.84 -13.21 21.92
C THR A 597 18.79 -14.16 23.10
N ASN A 598 17.61 -14.31 23.70
CA ASN A 598 17.36 -15.23 24.80
C ASN A 598 16.77 -16.56 24.32
N ARG A 599 16.00 -16.53 23.21
CA ARG A 599 15.24 -17.67 22.70
C ARG A 599 15.43 -17.82 21.19
N ILE A 600 15.81 -19.02 20.78
CA ILE A 600 15.78 -19.45 19.38
C ILE A 600 14.55 -20.34 19.20
N VAL A 601 13.69 -19.98 18.25
CA VAL A 601 12.48 -20.75 17.92
C VAL A 601 12.74 -21.54 16.65
N GLU A 602 12.49 -22.84 16.72
CA GLU A 602 12.62 -23.79 15.62
C GLU A 602 11.25 -24.41 15.32
N ILE A 603 10.96 -24.63 14.05
CA ILE A 603 9.67 -25.18 13.62
C ILE A 603 9.88 -26.57 13.06
N ASP A 604 9.27 -27.58 13.70
CA ASP A 604 9.28 -28.97 13.23
C ASP A 604 7.86 -29.42 12.89
N PRO A 605 7.51 -29.50 11.59
CA PRO A 605 6.19 -29.94 11.14
C PRO A 605 5.83 -31.38 11.54
N LYS A 606 6.80 -32.18 12.01
CA LYS A 606 6.57 -33.57 12.42
C LYS A 606 6.22 -33.71 13.90
N ARG A 607 6.42 -32.67 14.71
CA ARG A 607 6.09 -32.70 16.13
C ARG A 607 4.63 -32.34 16.38
N LEU A 608 4.06 -32.88 17.45
CA LEU A 608 2.69 -32.60 17.89
C LEU A 608 2.50 -31.13 18.33
N ASP A 609 3.54 -30.52 18.86
CA ASP A 609 3.57 -29.13 19.35
C ASP A 609 4.04 -28.11 18.29
N PHE A 610 4.48 -28.56 17.10
CA PHE A 610 5.02 -27.78 15.96
C PHE A 610 6.22 -26.86 16.24
N ILE A 611 6.37 -26.36 17.46
CA ILE A 611 7.33 -25.34 17.88
C ILE A 611 8.27 -25.96 18.92
N SER A 612 9.57 -25.77 18.73
CA SER A 612 10.60 -26.08 19.72
C SER A 612 11.36 -24.82 20.06
N GLU A 613 11.55 -24.57 21.35
CA GLU A 613 12.29 -23.39 21.80
C GLU A 613 13.59 -23.81 22.48
N LYS A 614 14.67 -23.12 22.12
CA LYS A 614 15.97 -23.26 22.75
C LYS A 614 16.33 -21.96 23.45
N THR A 615 16.37 -22.00 24.78
CA THR A 615 16.92 -20.89 25.58
C THR A 615 18.44 -20.87 25.44
N ILE A 616 19.00 -19.69 25.20
CA ILE A 616 20.44 -19.45 25.17
C ILE A 616 20.81 -18.35 26.18
N SER A 617 22.05 -18.37 26.66
CA SER A 617 22.56 -17.33 27.55
C SER A 617 22.84 -16.07 26.74
N ALA A 618 21.99 -15.05 26.90
CA ALA A 618 22.10 -13.78 26.20
C ALA A 618 23.07 -12.83 26.92
N LYS A 619 23.91 -12.10 26.17
CA LYS A 619 24.57 -10.91 26.72
C LYS A 619 23.53 -9.79 26.93
N PRO A 620 23.72 -8.88 27.89
CA PRO A 620 22.81 -7.76 28.09
C PRO A 620 22.66 -6.88 26.84
N LEU A 621 21.52 -6.19 26.71
CA LEU A 621 21.28 -5.26 25.58
C LEU A 621 22.31 -4.13 25.52
N VAL A 622 22.74 -3.65 26.70
CA VAL A 622 23.74 -2.59 26.85
C VAL A 622 24.99 -3.22 27.44
N GLN A 623 26.12 -3.05 26.75
CA GLN A 623 27.38 -3.75 27.04
C GLN A 623 28.52 -2.74 27.20
N TRP A 624 29.44 -3.04 28.12
CA TRP A 624 30.65 -2.26 28.35
C TRP A 624 31.83 -2.86 27.58
N TYR A 625 32.66 -2.00 26.99
CA TYR A 625 33.90 -2.41 26.34
C TYR A 625 35.06 -1.50 26.73
N GLY A 626 36.18 -2.11 27.12
CA GLY A 626 37.38 -1.39 27.52
C GLY A 626 38.25 -0.95 26.33
N CYS A 627 38.11 -1.55 25.16
CA CYS A 627 39.00 -1.28 24.03
C CYS A 627 38.29 -1.23 22.69
N GLU A 628 38.92 -0.57 21.72
CA GLU A 628 38.47 -0.45 20.34
C GLU A 628 39.52 -0.99 19.37
N LYS A 629 39.06 -1.48 18.23
CA LYS A 629 39.86 -1.84 17.08
C LYS A 629 39.24 -1.22 15.83
N TYR A 630 40.08 -1.02 14.83
CA TYR A 630 39.68 -0.55 13.52
C TYR A 630 39.74 -1.72 12.54
N ALA A 631 38.69 -1.91 11.77
CA ALA A 631 38.62 -2.89 10.70
C ALA A 631 38.03 -2.23 9.45
N GLU A 632 38.44 -2.69 8.26
CA GLU A 632 37.72 -2.32 7.05
C GLU A 632 36.31 -2.91 7.10
N GLU A 633 35.29 -2.12 6.73
CA GLU A 633 33.87 -2.50 6.83
C GLU A 633 33.55 -3.88 6.23
N LYS A 634 34.27 -4.27 5.16
CA LYS A 634 34.11 -5.57 4.48
C LYS A 634 34.56 -6.76 5.31
N ASP A 635 35.55 -6.58 6.18
CA ASP A 635 36.13 -7.63 7.01
C ASP A 635 35.60 -7.60 8.45
N THR A 636 34.83 -6.56 8.81
CA THR A 636 34.31 -6.35 10.17
C THR A 636 33.46 -7.52 10.65
N LEU A 637 32.52 -8.04 9.84
CA LEU A 637 31.63 -9.14 10.25
C LEU A 637 32.39 -10.46 10.46
N ALA A 638 33.32 -10.79 9.56
CA ALA A 638 34.15 -11.99 9.69
C ALA A 638 35.07 -11.89 10.92
N SER A 639 35.67 -10.73 11.13
CA SER A 639 36.51 -10.46 12.30
C SER A 639 35.68 -10.55 13.59
N LEU A 640 34.49 -9.94 13.61
CA LEU A 640 33.57 -9.95 14.75
C LEU A 640 33.23 -11.39 15.17
N LEU A 641 32.91 -12.27 14.22
CA LEU A 641 32.66 -13.67 14.50
C LEU A 641 33.90 -14.40 15.04
N ALA A 642 35.06 -14.20 14.41
CA ALA A 642 36.31 -14.81 14.86
C ALA A 642 36.63 -14.44 16.32
N PHE A 643 36.51 -13.16 16.68
CA PHE A 643 36.76 -12.71 18.06
C PHE A 643 35.71 -13.20 19.06
N GLU A 644 34.44 -13.28 18.69
CA GLU A 644 33.42 -13.85 19.58
C GLU A 644 33.61 -15.36 19.80
N LEU A 645 34.17 -16.07 18.83
CA LEU A 645 34.52 -17.49 18.97
C LEU A 645 35.78 -17.70 19.83
N GLU A 646 36.76 -16.80 19.72
CA GLU A 646 38.03 -16.90 20.46
C GLU A 646 37.94 -16.38 21.91
N ASP A 647 37.44 -15.16 22.12
CA ASP A 647 37.32 -14.51 23.43
C ASP A 647 36.15 -13.51 23.48
N SER A 648 34.96 -14.04 23.73
CA SER A 648 33.72 -13.26 23.76
C SER A 648 33.63 -12.24 24.90
N GLU A 649 34.40 -12.41 25.98
CA GLU A 649 34.29 -11.60 27.20
C GLU A 649 35.25 -10.40 27.19
N ASN A 650 36.47 -10.57 26.65
CA ASN A 650 37.51 -9.53 26.69
C ASN A 650 37.82 -8.89 25.32
N ARG A 651 37.00 -9.13 24.30
CA ARG A 651 37.24 -8.52 22.98
C ARG A 651 37.06 -7.01 22.97
N CYS A 652 37.71 -6.37 22.01
CA CYS A 652 37.47 -4.97 21.67
C CYS A 652 36.26 -4.82 20.73
N ILE A 653 35.67 -3.64 20.71
CA ILE A 653 34.66 -3.28 19.71
C ILE A 653 35.33 -2.87 18.40
N PHE A 654 34.63 -3.04 17.29
CA PHE A 654 35.05 -2.47 16.01
C PHE A 654 34.37 -1.13 15.78
N VAL A 655 35.10 -0.10 15.35
CA VAL A 655 34.55 1.24 15.05
C VAL A 655 34.85 1.59 13.60
N ASP A 656 33.85 2.12 12.88
CA ASP A 656 33.94 2.42 11.45
C ASP A 656 34.81 3.64 11.10
N ASN A 657 35.07 4.57 12.03
CA ASN A 657 35.61 5.90 11.69
C ASN A 657 36.79 6.38 12.54
N LEU A 658 37.75 7.05 11.86
CA LEU A 658 39.09 7.47 12.29
C LEU A 658 39.15 8.85 13.01
N SER A 659 38.00 9.49 13.29
CA SER A 659 37.96 10.94 13.61
C SER A 659 38.51 11.32 14.98
N ASN A 660 38.56 10.41 15.95
CA ASN A 660 39.16 10.65 17.26
C ASN A 660 40.08 9.48 17.62
N LYS A 661 41.35 9.55 17.19
CA LYS A 661 42.40 8.70 17.75
C LYS A 661 42.58 9.07 19.22
N ILE A 662 41.86 8.40 20.12
CA ILE A 662 42.32 8.31 21.50
C ILE A 662 43.53 7.38 21.47
N SER A 663 44.67 7.84 21.99
CA SER A 663 45.83 7.00 22.17
C SER A 663 45.42 5.79 23.00
N SER A 664 45.55 4.60 22.41
CA SER A 664 45.37 3.31 23.06
C SER A 664 46.41 3.15 24.17
N GLU A 665 46.17 3.76 25.32
CA GLU A 665 46.85 3.43 26.58
C GLU A 665 45.96 2.43 27.33
N GLU A 666 46.58 1.32 27.71
CA GLU A 666 46.05 0.10 28.34
C GLU A 666 44.77 0.30 29.19
N LEU A 667 43.62 0.03 28.57
CA LEU A 667 42.34 -0.03 29.25
C LEU A 667 42.07 -1.47 29.72
N ASN A 668 42.35 -1.71 31.01
CA ASN A 668 41.94 -2.93 31.71
C ASN A 668 40.42 -3.12 31.66
N VAL A 669 40.02 -4.38 31.40
CA VAL A 669 38.64 -4.87 31.26
C VAL A 669 37.93 -5.00 32.62
N GLU A 670 38.00 -3.98 33.48
CA GLU A 670 37.18 -4.02 34.70
C GLU A 670 35.71 -3.79 34.34
N PRO A 671 34.79 -4.68 34.75
CA PRO A 671 33.39 -4.62 34.33
C PRO A 671 32.68 -3.44 35.01
N ALA A 672 32.13 -2.53 34.20
CA ALA A 672 31.26 -1.47 34.70
C ALA A 672 29.92 -2.05 35.19
N GLN A 673 29.38 -1.49 36.28
CA GLN A 673 28.01 -1.79 36.68
C GLN A 673 27.05 -0.98 35.82
N ILE A 674 26.28 -1.65 34.96
CA ILE A 674 25.33 -1.01 34.05
C ILE A 674 23.90 -1.38 34.42
N LYS A 675 23.01 -0.40 34.40
CA LYS A 675 21.56 -0.59 34.41
C LYS A 675 20.95 0.24 33.30
N PHE A 676 19.99 -0.34 32.58
CA PHE A 676 19.28 0.39 31.54
C PHE A 676 17.77 0.30 31.74
N SER A 677 17.06 1.28 31.21
CA SER A 677 15.61 1.29 31.13
C SER A 677 15.14 1.96 29.85
N MET A 678 13.95 1.60 29.36
CA MET A 678 13.31 2.29 28.24
C MET A 678 12.12 3.05 28.79
N SER A 679 12.18 4.39 28.77
CA SER A 679 11.06 5.22 29.23
C SER A 679 10.00 5.39 28.15
N SER A 680 10.40 5.31 26.88
CA SER A 680 9.56 5.31 25.68
C SER A 680 10.22 4.46 24.61
N VAL A 681 9.52 4.21 23.50
CA VAL A 681 10.12 3.55 22.33
C VAL A 681 11.22 4.38 21.66
N ASN A 682 11.28 5.69 21.93
CA ASN A 682 12.28 6.60 21.37
C ASN A 682 13.44 6.89 22.31
N THR A 683 13.37 6.48 23.58
CA THR A 683 14.31 6.90 24.62
C THR A 683 14.78 5.74 25.49
N ILE A 684 16.10 5.61 25.62
CA ILE A 684 16.78 4.61 26.46
C ILE A 684 17.65 5.37 27.47
N PHE A 685 17.48 5.06 28.75
CA PHE A 685 18.35 5.56 29.82
C PHE A 685 19.35 4.48 30.19
N VAL A 686 20.62 4.86 30.32
CA VAL A 686 21.70 3.99 30.75
C VAL A 686 22.43 4.63 31.92
N ASP A 687 22.29 4.04 33.10
CA ASP A 687 23.09 4.38 34.28
C ASP A 687 24.28 3.45 34.35
N TYR A 688 25.49 4.01 34.53
CA TYR A 688 26.69 3.22 34.67
C TYR A 688 27.59 3.72 35.81
N ASN A 689 28.42 2.81 36.33
CA ASN A 689 29.49 3.12 37.25
C ASN A 689 30.75 2.34 36.85
N SER A 690 31.85 3.05 36.58
CA SER A 690 33.12 2.47 36.13
C SER A 690 34.31 3.24 36.69
N ASP A 691 35.39 2.55 37.05
CA ASP A 691 36.64 3.17 37.52
C ASP A 691 37.50 3.71 36.36
N LYS A 692 37.18 3.33 35.11
CA LYS A 692 37.87 3.78 33.89
C LYS A 692 36.89 4.29 32.85
N SER A 693 37.39 5.14 31.94
CA SER A 693 36.67 5.47 30.71
C SER A 693 36.52 4.24 29.84
N GLY A 694 35.46 4.18 29.04
CA GLY A 694 35.24 3.06 28.13
C GLY A 694 34.07 3.30 27.20
N TRP A 695 33.68 2.25 26.51
CA TRP A 695 32.61 2.26 25.53
C TRP A 695 31.33 1.67 26.12
N ILE A 696 30.22 2.37 25.93
CA ILE A 696 28.88 1.83 26.11
C ILE A 696 28.29 1.55 24.75
N VAL A 697 27.99 0.28 24.49
CA VAL A 697 27.38 -0.19 23.25
C VAL A 697 25.94 -0.62 23.52
N VAL A 698 25.01 0.00 22.82
CA VAL A 698 23.60 -0.41 22.82
C VAL A 698 23.40 -1.32 21.61
N ARG A 699 22.99 -2.58 21.83
CA ARG A 699 22.76 -3.57 20.77
C ARG A 699 21.49 -3.28 19.95
N GLN A 700 21.22 -2.02 19.63
CA GLN A 700 20.22 -1.60 18.65
C GLN A 700 20.89 -1.09 17.39
N ASN A 701 20.19 -1.21 16.28
CA ASN A 701 20.67 -0.75 14.98
C ASN A 701 21.01 0.74 15.02
N TRP A 702 22.19 1.09 14.55
CA TRP A 702 22.62 2.46 14.36
C TRP A 702 21.88 3.06 13.16
N PHE A 703 21.26 4.22 13.37
CA PHE A 703 20.58 4.96 12.32
C PHE A 703 20.67 6.48 12.56
N PRO A 704 20.82 7.32 11.52
CA PRO A 704 20.86 8.77 11.70
C PRO A 704 19.65 9.31 12.45
N GLY A 705 19.90 10.14 13.48
CA GLY A 705 18.84 10.80 14.27
C GLY A 705 18.85 10.48 15.77
N TRP A 706 19.65 9.50 16.21
CA TRP A 706 19.94 9.29 17.62
C TRP A 706 20.84 10.40 18.19
N LYS A 707 20.62 10.72 19.46
CA LYS A 707 21.44 11.62 20.28
C LYS A 707 21.72 10.94 21.61
N ALA A 708 22.91 11.13 22.16
CA ALA A 708 23.27 10.66 23.49
C ALA A 708 23.66 11.88 24.35
N ILE A 709 23.04 12.03 25.51
CA ILE A 709 23.32 13.15 26.44
C ILE A 709 23.80 12.57 27.77
N LEU A 710 25.00 12.93 28.19
CA LEU A 710 25.61 12.58 29.48
C LEU A 710 25.18 13.60 30.54
N ASP A 711 24.64 13.10 31.65
CA ASP A 711 24.22 13.88 32.83
C ASP A 711 23.37 15.12 32.53
N ALA A 712 22.56 15.06 31.47
CA ALA A 712 21.71 16.16 30.96
C ALA A 712 22.45 17.44 30.50
N GLU A 713 23.78 17.40 30.36
CA GLU A 713 24.59 18.58 30.01
C GLU A 713 25.40 18.41 28.72
N GLU A 714 26.08 17.27 28.54
CA GLU A 714 27.04 17.06 27.46
C GLU A 714 26.49 16.12 26.37
N GLU A 715 26.45 16.56 25.10
CA GLU A 715 26.07 15.71 23.97
C GLU A 715 27.27 14.87 23.52
N LEU A 716 27.17 13.55 23.67
CA LEU A 716 28.18 12.58 23.24
C LEU A 716 28.02 12.26 21.75
N ILE A 717 29.15 11.96 21.10
CA ILE A 717 29.17 11.50 19.71
C ILE A 717 28.80 10.01 19.69
N ILE A 718 27.75 9.66 18.96
CA ILE A 718 27.36 8.28 18.70
C ILE A 718 28.08 7.77 17.46
N GLU A 719 28.87 6.71 17.62
CA GLU A 719 29.57 6.04 16.54
C GLU A 719 28.85 4.74 16.14
N ASN A 720 29.03 4.34 14.88
CA ASN A 720 28.65 3.01 14.43
C ASN A 720 29.73 2.01 14.87
N VAL A 721 29.33 0.98 15.59
CA VAL A 721 30.22 0.00 16.22
C VAL A 721 29.75 -1.43 15.95
N ASP A 722 30.71 -2.36 15.91
CA ASP A 722 30.48 -3.78 15.59
C ASP A 722 29.57 -3.93 14.35
N TYR A 723 29.86 -3.12 13.31
CA TYR A 723 29.17 -3.03 12.03
C TYR A 723 27.74 -2.44 12.06
N LEU A 724 26.89 -2.87 12.99
CA LEU A 724 25.46 -2.57 13.00
C LEU A 724 25.02 -1.65 14.14
N PHE A 725 25.75 -1.63 15.26
CA PHE A 725 25.26 -1.11 16.53
C PHE A 725 25.72 0.32 16.81
N GLN A 726 25.16 0.92 17.84
CA GLN A 726 25.51 2.27 18.28
C GLN A 726 26.35 2.23 19.56
N GLY A 727 27.45 2.98 19.58
CA GLY A 727 28.36 3.08 20.71
C GLY A 727 28.72 4.52 21.05
N VAL A 728 28.99 4.78 22.33
CA VAL A 728 29.49 6.06 22.84
C VAL A 728 30.68 5.84 23.77
N ILE A 729 31.65 6.76 23.72
CA ILE A 729 32.76 6.82 24.68
C ILE A 729 32.30 7.62 25.89
N VAL A 730 32.57 7.09 27.09
CA VAL A 730 32.07 7.66 28.34
C VAL A 730 33.21 7.75 29.38
N PRO A 731 33.22 8.79 30.23
CA PRO A 731 34.26 8.97 31.24
C PRO A 731 34.12 7.98 32.40
N ALA A 732 35.19 7.85 33.19
CA ALA A 732 35.16 7.14 34.48
C ALA A 732 34.26 7.87 35.49
N GLY A 733 33.58 7.13 36.35
CA GLY A 733 32.68 7.64 37.39
C GLY A 733 31.30 7.03 37.31
N LYS A 734 30.37 7.64 38.06
CA LYS A 734 28.95 7.29 38.08
C LYS A 734 28.17 8.34 37.30
N HIS A 735 27.59 7.93 36.18
CA HIS A 735 26.90 8.84 35.26
C HIS A 735 25.63 8.21 34.71
N SER A 736 24.78 9.05 34.10
CA SER A 736 23.57 8.65 33.38
C SER A 736 23.60 9.17 31.95
N ILE A 737 23.19 8.34 31.00
CA ILE A 737 23.15 8.67 29.58
C ILE A 737 21.71 8.52 29.08
N GLU A 738 21.19 9.59 28.47
CA GLU A 738 19.93 9.56 27.74
C GLU A 738 20.20 9.40 26.24
N PHE A 739 19.85 8.23 25.69
CA PHE A 739 19.76 8.03 24.25
C PHE A 739 18.36 8.37 23.77
N THR A 740 18.24 9.30 22.83
CA THR A 740 16.93 9.72 22.29
C THR A 740 16.95 9.80 20.76
N TYR A 741 15.98 9.16 20.11
CA TYR A 741 15.79 9.20 18.66
C TYR A 741 14.91 10.38 18.22
N LYS A 742 15.53 11.41 17.64
CA LYS A 742 14.87 12.65 17.16
C LYS A 742 15.45 13.06 15.79
N PRO A 743 15.08 12.39 14.69
CA PRO A 743 15.62 12.69 13.36
C PRO A 743 15.28 14.11 12.89
N LYS A 744 16.27 14.80 12.31
CA LYS A 744 16.11 16.17 11.76
C LYS A 744 15.17 16.19 10.55
N SER A 745 15.13 15.10 9.78
CA SER A 745 14.23 14.93 8.63
C SER A 745 12.76 15.05 9.04
N PHE A 746 12.39 14.44 10.17
CA PHE A 746 11.05 14.49 10.73
C PHE A 746 10.67 15.91 11.20
N SER A 747 11.50 16.53 12.04
CA SER A 747 11.21 17.87 12.59
C SER A 747 11.16 18.95 11.50
N THR A 748 12.03 18.87 10.50
CA THR A 748 12.03 19.75 9.33
C THR A 748 10.78 19.52 8.48
N GLY A 749 10.42 18.26 8.21
CA GLY A 749 9.22 17.91 7.47
C GLY A 749 7.93 18.39 8.15
N LEU A 750 7.86 18.23 9.47
CA LEU A 750 6.75 18.72 10.29
C LEU A 750 6.62 20.24 10.20
N PHE A 751 7.72 20.98 10.34
CA PHE A 751 7.75 22.44 10.23
C PHE A 751 7.20 22.93 8.88
N PHE A 752 7.70 22.39 7.77
CA PHE A 752 7.24 22.78 6.43
C PHE A 752 5.77 22.41 6.17
N SER A 753 5.33 21.25 6.66
CA SER A 753 3.94 20.80 6.51
C SER A 753 2.97 21.74 7.23
N ILE A 754 3.27 22.07 8.49
CA ILE A 754 2.44 22.97 9.32
C ILE A 754 2.38 24.37 8.72
N ILE A 755 3.53 24.97 8.40
CA ILE A 755 3.59 26.33 7.85
C ILE A 755 2.82 26.42 6.54
N THR A 756 2.99 25.43 5.65
CA THR A 756 2.30 25.41 4.37
C THR A 756 0.79 25.23 4.54
N ALA A 757 0.35 24.38 5.46
CA ALA A 757 -1.05 24.22 5.79
C ALA A 757 -1.67 25.53 6.32
N ILE A 758 -0.95 26.25 7.18
CA ILE A 758 -1.36 27.58 7.69
C ILE A 758 -1.48 28.59 6.55
N PHE A 759 -0.49 28.66 5.65
CA PHE A 759 -0.54 29.58 4.49
C PHE A 759 -1.70 29.26 3.55
N ILE A 760 -1.97 27.97 3.29
CA ILE A 760 -3.13 27.55 2.49
C ILE A 760 -4.45 27.99 3.15
N LEU A 761 -4.56 27.83 4.47
CA LEU A 761 -5.74 28.21 5.24
C LEU A 761 -5.94 29.74 5.22
N ILE A 762 -4.91 30.51 5.53
CA ILE A 762 -4.93 31.99 5.49
C ILE A 762 -5.27 32.47 4.08
N GLY A 763 -4.59 31.94 3.06
CA GLY A 763 -4.83 32.30 1.66
C GLY A 763 -6.28 32.04 1.25
N ARG A 764 -6.89 30.94 1.72
CA ARG A 764 -8.30 30.62 1.47
C ARG A 764 -9.25 31.56 2.19
N ILE A 765 -8.97 31.92 3.45
CA ILE A 765 -9.78 32.86 4.23
C ILE A 765 -9.73 34.26 3.57
N SER A 766 -8.53 34.77 3.29
CA SER A 766 -8.31 36.05 2.62
C SER A 766 -9.01 36.11 1.26
N TYR A 767 -8.91 35.05 0.45
CA TYR A 767 -9.61 34.96 -0.83
C TYR A 767 -11.14 34.97 -0.68
N SER A 768 -11.66 34.27 0.33
CA SER A 768 -13.10 34.25 0.65
C SER A 768 -13.59 35.65 1.08
N MET A 769 -12.84 36.35 1.92
CA MET A 769 -13.14 37.72 2.37
C MET A 769 -13.10 38.71 1.20
N TYR A 770 -12.05 38.67 0.38
CA TYR A 770 -11.94 39.51 -0.83
C TYR A 770 -13.14 39.30 -1.77
N ARG A 771 -13.54 38.05 -2.00
CA ARG A 771 -14.70 37.73 -2.85
C ARG A 771 -16.01 38.23 -2.26
N LYS A 772 -16.20 38.16 -0.94
CA LYS A 772 -17.37 38.74 -0.24
C LYS A 772 -17.39 40.26 -0.37
N SER A 773 -16.25 40.93 -0.19
CA SER A 773 -16.12 42.38 -0.35
C SER A 773 -16.46 42.83 -1.77
N LYS A 774 -15.87 42.19 -2.80
CA LYS A 774 -16.16 42.50 -4.20
C LYS A 774 -17.63 42.27 -4.59
N LYS A 775 -18.27 41.22 -4.05
CA LYS A 775 -19.72 41.01 -4.23
C LYS A 775 -20.57 42.11 -3.61
N LYS A 776 -20.22 42.60 -2.40
CA LYS A 776 -20.91 43.72 -1.75
C LYS A 776 -20.77 45.01 -2.58
N GLN A 777 -19.58 45.27 -3.12
CA GLN A 777 -19.29 46.45 -3.93
C GLN A 777 -20.09 46.50 -5.24
N VAL A 778 -20.28 45.33 -5.90
CA VAL A 778 -21.11 45.20 -7.10
C VAL A 778 -22.61 45.30 -6.79
N SER A 779 -23.07 44.82 -5.63
CA SER A 779 -24.48 45.00 -5.22
C SER A 779 -24.83 46.44 -4.86
N SER A 780 -23.87 47.24 -4.35
CA SER A 780 -24.08 48.66 -4.08
C SER A 780 -24.05 49.54 -5.35
N THR A 781 -23.37 49.12 -6.42
CA THR A 781 -23.37 49.85 -7.71
C THR A 781 -24.60 49.60 -8.57
N HIS A 782 -25.44 48.62 -8.22
CA HIS A 782 -26.73 48.36 -8.88
C HIS A 782 -27.94 48.90 -8.09
N MET A 783 -27.71 49.50 -6.92
CA MET A 783 -28.72 50.17 -6.10
C MET A 783 -28.60 51.71 -6.12
N LEU A 784 -27.57 52.23 -6.79
CA LEU A 784 -27.43 53.61 -7.24
C LEU A 784 -27.70 53.63 -8.75
#